data_AF-A0AAP2CN21-F1
#
_entry.id   AF-A0AAP2CN21-F1
#
_cell.length_a   1.000
_cell.length_b   1.000
_cell.length_c   1.000
_cell.angle_alpha   90.00
_cell.angle_beta   90.00
_cell.angle_gamma   90.00
#
_symmetry.space_group_name_H-M   'P 1'
#
loop_
_entity.id
_entity.type
_entity.pdbx_description
1 polymer ?
#
loop_
_entity_poly.entity_id
_entity_poly.type
_entity_poly.pdbx_seq_one_letter_code
_entity_poly.pdbx_strand_id
1 'polypeptide(L)'
;MQAIGFVVRDSSGNVSKGSFGDEGVGQSLPVGIDQDISLNLSKNEIQSYTRDGADLVIQLNDGSKMVVNGFFNSADNKLYLSEDGVLAEVLLTQGEDSTLYALYQDSAAWGKWSPSDDLIFFDRPEVLGAEVAMGLPNFGLPIGGLGAAGAAAAAGLAFAGSGGGDGSEEEEEEPVDIVDPDVEEPEPEPEPEPEPEPEPEPEPEPEPEPEPEPEPEPEPEPEPEPEPEPEPEPEPEPEPEPEPEPEVFELTVNETEYVLGGDDNPEPSFVVSGGGEPGKDVTVTVGDQVISTVVADDGTWTVTFEGDTLPADGDYVAEVVGCIGDEDVTVTGPTVLIDTTPPAVTTTYGTESAGDSFNAVAYDGGVHIEGTSEPGATLVVTIAGISETIVVGESGLWTLNVTDEMAPEGAYNSEITILASDAIGNTATYTETLVIDTLSEVAFDNQDVTIDNIVNATEAGGEVTLTGTTLAGSTVVVTMNGNDYATTVDANGNWTVTFPGGSFPGGEYDIPVSAVATSSVGNVSSTSMSVTVDTVGFVTLTAGAGTGSDFINEAEWTQGVTLNGTSEPGSTVMVTVGTVTYPATVAADGSWTVEFASSDLPRGEYQTTVNVVATDGAGNSSSATGTLNIDTELDVAVNTAGIEGDGTINHVEASDGVILTGTTDPGATVMVNFEGVVRPATVSANGTWTVNFPAGDIPSGETTASVSVTATDAAGNTATDSGTIPVDTLVNALTLSHPIETDDIINFVEASDGVTLTGTVEPGSSVIVQLGDVSHAATVDVNGNWTVDFAASEIPAGEYMSQIKATATDAAGNVLVLNDTVEVDTYVEPLAFSSTPVEGDNVVNAAEASDGITLTGTVEVGSVVMVTLGAVTLPATVDANGNWTVDFAASQIEGGTYETEVSVSAVDAAGNTRTETMDLTVDTENPDAPAILSFSEGTAGVRAIGTEIVEDITEVQQISGNGTVSAVDYTVQEDTFYGELDFRFNEAIPDGSHLVVTSTDAAGNQAGTYFVLEETVTSEVDLSNPGLANFDIQAIDLQFANDSQLTITESQLENLSSFTNELTIHGADDDVVDVSGAQATGEVREIEGQNYNVYSYGGDRSLIIDDDITVVGSTGVA
;
A
#
# COMPACT_ATOMS: atom_id res chain seq x y z
N MET A 1 -8.19 18.13 -11.55
CA MET A 1 -8.83 19.33 -10.97
C MET A 1 -9.40 18.87 -9.65
N GLN A 2 -8.91 19.41 -8.53
CA GLN A 2 -9.61 19.21 -7.24
C GLN A 2 -11.00 19.84 -7.36
N ALA A 3 -11.99 19.28 -6.67
CA ALA A 3 -13.36 19.78 -6.74
C ALA A 3 -13.43 21.18 -6.08
N ILE A 4 -13.74 22.22 -6.86
CA ILE A 4 -13.84 23.60 -6.32
C ILE A 4 -15.29 23.84 -5.90
N GLY A 5 -15.53 23.97 -4.60
CA GLY A 5 -16.85 24.31 -4.06
C GLY A 5 -17.32 25.69 -4.50
N PHE A 6 -18.62 25.83 -4.78
CA PHE A 6 -19.27 27.13 -4.99
C PHE A 6 -20.59 27.23 -4.22
N VAL A 7 -20.95 28.46 -3.88
CA VAL A 7 -22.25 28.84 -3.35
C VAL A 7 -22.83 29.97 -4.20
N VAL A 8 -24.10 29.87 -4.59
CA VAL A 8 -24.86 30.96 -5.21
C VAL A 8 -26.06 31.28 -4.33
N ARG A 9 -26.18 32.55 -3.93
CA ARG A 9 -27.34 33.06 -3.20
C ARG A 9 -28.14 34.02 -4.05
N ASP A 10 -29.45 33.83 -4.11
CA ASP A 10 -30.37 34.73 -4.80
C ASP A 10 -30.79 35.93 -3.93
N SER A 11 -31.44 36.93 -4.55
CA SER A 11 -31.94 38.12 -3.86
C SER A 11 -33.01 37.86 -2.78
N SER A 12 -33.56 36.64 -2.72
CA SER A 12 -34.51 36.19 -1.68
C SER A 12 -33.84 35.44 -0.53
N GLY A 13 -32.51 35.29 -0.58
CA GLY A 13 -31.72 34.58 0.43
C GLY A 13 -31.67 33.06 0.25
N ASN A 14 -32.18 32.51 -0.85
CA ASN A 14 -32.05 31.07 -1.10
C ASN A 14 -30.64 30.73 -1.57
N VAL A 15 -30.09 29.64 -1.05
CA VAL A 15 -28.71 29.24 -1.28
C VAL A 15 -28.66 27.94 -2.10
N SER A 16 -27.82 27.91 -3.13
CA SER A 16 -27.48 26.72 -3.91
C SER A 16 -25.99 26.45 -3.80
N LYS A 17 -25.60 25.21 -3.45
CA LYS A 17 -24.20 24.79 -3.32
C LYS A 17 -23.87 23.72 -4.35
N GLY A 18 -22.63 23.67 -4.80
CA GLY A 18 -22.12 22.64 -5.71
C GLY A 18 -20.60 22.64 -5.79
N SER A 19 -20.04 21.84 -6.69
CA SER A 19 -18.61 21.76 -6.94
C SER A 19 -18.31 21.77 -8.45
N PHE A 20 -17.19 22.40 -8.84
CA PHE A 20 -16.61 22.23 -10.17
C PHE A 20 -15.67 21.02 -10.14
N GLY A 21 -15.95 19.97 -10.92
CA GLY A 21 -15.07 18.79 -11.03
C GLY A 21 -15.75 17.43 -10.87
N ASP A 22 -17.01 17.38 -10.41
CA ASP A 22 -17.82 16.16 -10.42
C ASP A 22 -18.32 15.82 -11.83
N GLU A 23 -18.34 14.53 -12.19
CA GLU A 23 -18.90 14.04 -13.46
C GLU A 23 -20.40 14.36 -13.56
N GLY A 24 -20.74 15.54 -14.09
CA GLY A 24 -22.12 15.96 -14.32
C GLY A 24 -22.35 17.44 -14.53
N VAL A 25 -21.46 18.31 -14.04
CA VAL A 25 -21.52 19.77 -14.26
C VAL A 25 -20.29 20.17 -15.06
N GLY A 26 -20.47 20.59 -16.32
CA GLY A 26 -19.38 21.17 -17.12
C GLY A 26 -18.73 22.35 -16.39
N GLN A 27 -17.57 22.82 -16.87
CA GLN A 27 -16.81 23.96 -16.30
C GLN A 27 -17.56 25.33 -16.34
N SER A 28 -18.90 25.34 -16.25
CA SER A 28 -19.76 26.50 -16.38
C SER A 28 -20.87 26.52 -15.32
N LEU A 29 -20.96 27.60 -14.55
CA LEU A 29 -21.96 27.87 -13.53
C LEU A 29 -23.00 28.87 -14.04
N PRO A 30 -24.27 28.50 -14.25
CA PRO A 30 -25.32 29.43 -14.63
C PRO A 30 -25.71 30.33 -13.44
N VAL A 31 -25.70 31.65 -13.65
CA VAL A 31 -26.17 32.62 -12.66
C VAL A 31 -27.27 33.52 -13.21
N GLY A 32 -28.17 33.91 -12.33
CA GLY A 32 -29.29 34.82 -12.57
C GLY A 32 -28.91 36.29 -12.42
N ILE A 33 -29.90 37.11 -12.10
CA ILE A 33 -29.74 38.53 -11.77
C ILE A 33 -29.65 38.71 -10.26
N ASP A 34 -28.85 39.68 -9.82
CA ASP A 34 -28.72 40.14 -8.43
C ASP A 34 -28.36 39.02 -7.45
N GLN A 35 -27.39 38.18 -7.83
CA GLN A 35 -26.91 37.04 -7.04
C GLN A 35 -25.54 37.27 -6.43
N ASP A 36 -25.31 36.69 -5.25
CA ASP A 36 -23.99 36.58 -4.63
C ASP A 36 -23.39 35.21 -4.96
N ILE A 37 -22.20 35.19 -5.56
CA ILE A 37 -21.47 33.97 -5.94
C ILE A 37 -20.22 33.89 -5.07
N SER A 38 -20.06 32.81 -4.30
CA SER A 38 -18.84 32.53 -3.53
C SER A 38 -18.15 31.28 -4.05
N LEU A 39 -16.82 31.34 -4.18
CA LEU A 39 -15.97 30.24 -4.64
C LEU A 39 -14.98 29.87 -3.53
N ASN A 40 -14.81 28.56 -3.28
CA ASN A 40 -13.78 28.05 -2.36
C ASN A 40 -12.40 28.09 -3.03
N LEU A 41 -11.86 29.30 -3.19
CA LEU A 41 -10.62 29.58 -3.89
C LEU A 41 -9.84 30.72 -3.20
N SER A 42 -8.52 30.60 -3.21
CA SER A 42 -7.61 31.68 -2.87
C SER A 42 -7.35 32.56 -4.09
N LYS A 43 -7.12 33.85 -3.86
CA LYS A 43 -6.65 34.78 -4.90
C LYS A 43 -5.33 34.32 -5.54
N ASN A 44 -4.50 33.55 -4.82
CA ASN A 44 -3.20 33.07 -5.31
C ASN A 44 -3.31 31.92 -6.32
N GLU A 45 -4.50 31.33 -6.49
CA GLU A 45 -4.74 30.24 -7.44
C GLU A 45 -5.27 30.75 -8.79
N ILE A 46 -5.61 32.04 -8.85
CA ILE A 46 -6.23 32.67 -10.02
C ILE A 46 -5.16 33.35 -10.85
N GLN A 47 -5.04 32.93 -12.10
CA GLN A 47 -4.14 33.51 -13.08
C GLN A 47 -4.74 34.78 -13.72
N SER A 48 -6.02 34.76 -14.10
CA SER A 48 -6.68 35.92 -14.70
C SER A 48 -8.20 35.85 -14.67
N TYR A 49 -8.84 37.01 -14.78
CA TYR A 49 -10.27 37.16 -15.06
C TYR A 49 -10.45 37.77 -16.44
N THR A 50 -11.29 37.16 -17.27
CA THR A 50 -11.65 37.68 -18.59
C THR A 50 -13.16 37.72 -18.75
N ARG A 51 -13.65 38.75 -19.44
CA ARG A 51 -15.05 38.85 -19.82
C ARG A 51 -15.25 38.27 -21.21
N ASP A 52 -16.14 37.28 -21.32
CA ASP A 52 -16.56 36.72 -22.60
C ASP A 52 -18.06 37.00 -22.79
N GLY A 53 -18.38 38.10 -23.47
CA GLY A 53 -19.77 38.56 -23.64
C GLY A 53 -20.45 38.90 -22.30
N ALA A 54 -21.45 38.10 -21.93
CA ALA A 54 -22.18 38.21 -20.67
C ALA A 54 -21.56 37.37 -19.53
N ASP A 55 -20.55 36.55 -19.84
CA ASP A 55 -20.00 35.55 -18.94
C ASP A 55 -18.67 36.04 -18.34
N LEU A 56 -18.37 35.57 -17.14
CA LEU A 56 -17.08 35.76 -16.49
C LEU A 56 -16.26 34.48 -16.61
N VAL A 57 -15.05 34.57 -17.15
CA VAL A 57 -14.10 33.45 -17.25
C VAL A 57 -12.98 33.66 -16.24
N ILE A 58 -12.79 32.68 -15.37
CA ILE A 58 -11.74 32.64 -14.35
C ILE A 58 -10.73 31.56 -14.75
N GLN A 59 -9.50 31.98 -15.05
CA GLN A 59 -8.40 31.09 -15.40
C GLN A 59 -7.56 30.84 -14.14
N LEU A 60 -7.32 29.57 -13.80
CA LEU A 60 -6.49 29.18 -12.68
C LEU A 60 -5.04 28.95 -13.10
N ASN A 61 -4.11 28.97 -12.14
CA ASN A 61 -2.67 28.82 -12.34
C ASN A 61 -2.27 27.42 -12.85
N ASP A 62 -3.10 26.40 -12.62
CA ASP A 62 -2.92 25.05 -13.18
C ASP A 62 -3.35 24.92 -14.66
N GLY A 63 -3.84 26.00 -15.27
CA GLY A 63 -4.30 26.05 -16.66
C GLY A 63 -5.79 25.75 -16.87
N SER A 64 -6.54 25.44 -15.82
CA SER A 64 -7.99 25.22 -15.90
C SER A 64 -8.84 26.50 -15.98
N LYS A 65 -10.05 26.42 -16.56
CA LYS A 65 -10.94 27.57 -16.81
C LYS A 65 -12.33 27.33 -16.24
N MET A 66 -12.77 28.17 -15.32
CA MET A 66 -14.15 28.19 -14.86
C MET A 66 -14.93 29.33 -15.54
N VAL A 67 -16.15 29.04 -15.95
CA VAL A 67 -17.04 30.04 -16.57
C VAL A 67 -18.24 30.28 -15.66
N VAL A 68 -18.53 31.53 -15.32
CA VAL A 68 -19.75 31.93 -14.61
C VAL A 68 -20.67 32.55 -15.66
N ASN A 69 -21.58 31.74 -16.19
CA ASN A 69 -22.46 32.08 -17.30
C ASN A 69 -23.49 33.12 -16.86
N GLY A 70 -23.52 34.26 -17.54
CA GLY A 70 -24.45 35.34 -17.30
C GLY A 70 -24.06 36.26 -16.14
N PHE A 71 -22.83 36.19 -15.62
CA PHE A 71 -22.38 37.03 -14.51
C PHE A 71 -22.62 38.53 -14.77
N PHE A 72 -22.39 39.01 -15.99
CA PHE A 72 -22.58 40.42 -16.35
C PHE A 72 -23.99 40.77 -16.85
N ASN A 73 -24.98 39.87 -16.70
CA ASN A 73 -26.38 40.18 -17.01
C ASN A 73 -27.03 41.13 -15.99
N SER A 74 -26.48 41.20 -14.77
CA SER A 74 -26.78 42.23 -13.78
C SER A 74 -25.49 42.90 -13.31
N ALA A 75 -25.56 44.21 -13.03
CA ALA A 75 -24.46 44.93 -12.40
C ALA A 75 -24.39 44.67 -10.88
N ASP A 76 -25.47 44.12 -10.30
CA ASP A 76 -25.58 43.83 -8.88
C ASP A 76 -25.19 42.37 -8.55
N ASN A 77 -24.76 41.59 -9.53
CA ASN A 77 -24.11 40.30 -9.28
C ASN A 77 -22.77 40.52 -8.61
N LYS A 78 -22.52 39.81 -7.51
CA LYS A 78 -21.29 39.92 -6.73
C LYS A 78 -20.52 38.63 -6.73
N LEU A 79 -19.20 38.74 -6.80
CA LEU A 79 -18.29 37.62 -6.71
C LEU A 79 -17.52 37.70 -5.40
N TYR A 80 -17.41 36.57 -4.73
CA TYR A 80 -16.68 36.39 -3.49
C TYR A 80 -15.70 35.23 -3.63
N LEU A 81 -14.55 35.36 -2.98
CA LEU A 81 -13.61 34.28 -2.72
C LEU A 81 -13.64 33.97 -1.23
N SER A 82 -13.72 32.69 -0.88
CA SER A 82 -13.60 32.23 0.49
C SER A 82 -12.28 31.51 0.68
N GLU A 83 -11.46 32.02 1.60
CA GLU A 83 -10.14 31.48 1.95
C GLU A 83 -10.08 31.35 3.48
N ASP A 84 -9.96 30.13 3.99
CA ASP A 84 -9.78 29.82 5.43
C ASP A 84 -10.77 30.54 6.36
N GLY A 85 -12.07 30.49 6.01
CA GLY A 85 -13.13 31.15 6.79
C GLY A 85 -13.25 32.67 6.58
N VAL A 86 -12.43 33.27 5.69
CA VAL A 86 -12.48 34.69 5.35
C VAL A 86 -13.10 34.90 3.97
N LEU A 87 -14.08 35.79 3.89
CA LEU A 87 -14.78 36.13 2.65
C LEU A 87 -14.26 37.46 2.08
N ALA A 88 -13.76 37.44 0.85
CA ALA A 88 -13.29 38.62 0.13
C ALA A 88 -14.16 38.90 -1.11
N GLU A 89 -14.73 40.10 -1.19
CA GLU A 89 -15.46 40.55 -2.39
C GLU A 89 -14.48 40.88 -3.51
N VAL A 90 -14.76 40.38 -4.72
CA VAL A 90 -13.96 40.61 -5.92
C VAL A 90 -14.60 41.71 -6.76
N LEU A 91 -14.04 42.92 -6.68
CA LEU A 91 -14.45 44.03 -7.51
C LEU A 91 -13.76 43.98 -8.87
N LEU A 92 -14.52 43.62 -9.90
CA LEU A 92 -14.02 43.50 -11.27
C LEU A 92 -14.16 44.82 -12.03
N THR A 93 -13.04 45.37 -12.48
CA THR A 93 -12.99 46.58 -13.33
C THR A 93 -12.47 46.22 -14.72
N GLN A 94 -13.09 46.79 -15.76
CA GLN A 94 -12.72 46.51 -17.15
C GLN A 94 -11.30 47.02 -17.49
N GLY A 95 -10.44 46.12 -17.97
CA GLY A 95 -9.13 46.41 -18.56
C GLY A 95 -9.14 46.39 -20.09
N GLU A 96 -7.93 46.44 -20.70
CA GLU A 96 -7.74 46.31 -22.15
C GLU A 96 -7.97 44.85 -22.62
N ASP A 97 -8.43 44.67 -23.87
CA ASP A 97 -8.60 43.36 -24.54
C ASP A 97 -9.35 42.26 -23.74
N SER A 98 -10.52 42.60 -23.20
CA SER A 98 -11.42 41.70 -22.44
C SER A 98 -10.89 41.19 -21.10
N THR A 99 -9.68 41.58 -20.67
CA THR A 99 -9.16 41.31 -19.32
C THR A 99 -9.88 42.18 -18.29
N LEU A 100 -10.14 41.61 -17.11
CA LEU A 100 -10.70 42.30 -15.96
C LEU A 100 -9.63 42.41 -14.88
N TYR A 101 -9.49 43.59 -14.29
CA TYR A 101 -8.69 43.81 -13.10
C TYR A 101 -9.56 43.53 -11.88
N ALA A 102 -9.11 42.61 -11.02
CA ALA A 102 -9.75 42.32 -9.75
C ALA A 102 -9.13 43.15 -8.63
N LEU A 103 -9.97 43.76 -7.80
CA LEU A 103 -9.59 44.33 -6.52
C LEU A 103 -10.34 43.57 -5.43
N TYR A 104 -9.59 43.01 -4.48
CA TYR A 104 -10.13 42.22 -3.38
C TYR A 104 -10.39 43.13 -2.19
N GLN A 105 -11.61 43.11 -1.67
CA GLN A 105 -11.98 43.80 -0.43
C GLN A 105 -12.36 42.75 0.61
N ASP A 106 -11.68 42.76 1.75
CA ASP A 106 -12.08 41.93 2.89
C ASP A 106 -13.48 42.38 3.31
N SER A 107 -14.45 41.46 3.27
CA SER A 107 -15.78 41.75 3.78
C SER A 107 -15.72 41.73 5.31
N ALA A 108 -16.30 42.73 5.96
CA ALA A 108 -16.19 42.86 7.42
C ALA A 108 -16.77 41.61 8.12
N ALA A 109 -15.92 40.90 8.87
CA ALA A 109 -16.32 39.79 9.73
C ALA A 109 -17.15 40.33 10.92
N TRP A 110 -18.45 40.51 10.70
CA TRP A 110 -19.42 40.69 11.78
C TRP A 110 -19.80 39.27 12.24
N GLY A 111 -19.53 38.94 13.51
CA GLY A 111 -19.52 37.56 14.01
C GLY A 111 -20.80 36.76 13.79
N LYS A 112 -20.64 35.43 13.60
CA LYS A 112 -21.55 34.25 13.66
C LYS A 112 -23.02 34.33 13.21
N TRP A 113 -23.56 35.49 12.87
CA TRP A 113 -24.95 35.71 12.44
C TRP A 113 -25.01 36.69 11.25
N SER A 114 -23.93 36.80 10.48
CA SER A 114 -23.92 37.63 9.29
C SER A 114 -24.76 36.96 8.20
N PRO A 115 -25.58 37.71 7.44
CA PRO A 115 -26.19 37.16 6.24
C PRO A 115 -25.17 36.50 5.32
N SER A 116 -23.87 36.84 5.39
CA SER A 116 -22.80 36.30 4.55
C SER A 116 -22.23 34.95 5.02
N ASP A 117 -22.65 34.40 6.17
CA ASP A 117 -22.11 33.15 6.72
C ASP A 117 -22.35 31.96 5.78
N ASP A 118 -23.48 31.96 5.06
CA ASP A 118 -23.80 30.94 4.04
C ASP A 118 -22.85 30.93 2.83
N LEU A 119 -22.05 31.99 2.65
CA LEU A 119 -21.08 32.15 1.56
C LEU A 119 -19.66 31.72 1.96
N ILE A 120 -19.41 31.36 3.23
CA ILE A 120 -18.08 31.04 3.76
C ILE A 120 -17.83 29.52 3.70
N PHE A 121 -16.64 29.17 3.22
CA PHE A 121 -16.07 27.82 3.26
C PHE A 121 -14.99 27.77 4.36
N PHE A 122 -15.13 26.80 5.27
CA PHE A 122 -14.22 26.59 6.39
C PHE A 122 -13.17 25.48 6.11
N ASP A 123 -13.42 24.64 5.11
CA ASP A 123 -12.57 23.50 4.77
C ASP A 123 -11.93 23.71 3.38
N ARG A 124 -10.59 23.61 3.30
CA ARG A 124 -9.86 23.52 2.02
C ARG A 124 -9.33 22.09 1.83
N PRO A 125 -9.44 21.49 0.63
CA PRO A 125 -8.62 20.35 0.27
C PRO A 125 -7.16 20.80 0.09
N GLU A 126 -6.22 20.17 0.79
CA GLU A 126 -4.80 20.49 0.74
C GLU A 126 -4.20 20.31 -0.66
N VAL A 127 -3.31 21.22 -1.07
CA VAL A 127 -2.48 21.11 -2.28
C VAL A 127 -1.07 20.71 -1.88
N LEU A 128 -0.72 19.43 -2.05
CA LEU A 128 0.65 18.96 -2.07
C LEU A 128 1.32 19.44 -3.38
N GLY A 129 2.35 20.29 -3.25
CA GLY A 129 3.10 20.82 -4.37
C GLY A 129 3.85 19.71 -5.12
N ALA A 130 3.43 19.43 -6.36
CA ALA A 130 4.15 18.57 -7.28
C ALA A 130 5.20 19.36 -8.06
N GLU A 131 6.43 18.86 -8.04
CA GLU A 131 7.57 19.32 -8.85
C GLU A 131 7.23 19.30 -10.35
N VAL A 132 7.50 20.41 -11.03
CA VAL A 132 7.29 20.52 -12.48
C VAL A 132 8.51 19.96 -13.22
N ALA A 133 8.41 18.70 -13.63
CA ALA A 133 9.23 18.14 -14.70
C ALA A 133 8.77 18.73 -16.05
N MET A 134 9.51 19.70 -16.57
CA MET A 134 9.27 20.27 -17.90
C MET A 134 9.72 19.31 -19.01
N GLY A 135 8.76 18.63 -19.65
CA GLY A 135 8.94 17.82 -20.86
C GLY A 135 8.06 18.27 -22.03
N LEU A 136 8.56 19.28 -22.77
CA LEU A 136 8.41 19.61 -24.21
C LEU A 136 7.06 19.49 -24.98
N PRO A 137 6.71 20.48 -25.85
CA PRO A 137 5.56 20.40 -26.74
C PRO A 137 5.86 19.69 -28.07
N ASN A 138 4.91 18.92 -28.57
CA ASN A 138 4.91 18.30 -29.90
C ASN A 138 3.98 19.08 -30.85
N PHE A 139 4.49 19.53 -32.00
CA PHE A 139 3.71 19.93 -33.17
C PHE A 139 4.25 19.13 -34.39
N GLY A 140 3.39 18.33 -35.03
CA GLY A 140 3.66 17.66 -36.31
C GLY A 140 3.79 18.67 -37.47
N LEU A 141 4.32 18.39 -38.65
CA LEU A 141 4.44 17.16 -39.47
C LEU A 141 5.67 17.30 -40.43
N PRO A 142 5.81 16.48 -41.50
CA PRO A 142 6.76 15.39 -41.69
C PRO A 142 7.97 15.77 -42.58
N ILE A 143 8.80 14.78 -42.94
CA ILE A 143 9.82 14.73 -44.03
C ILE A 143 11.26 14.56 -43.51
N GLY A 144 11.70 13.30 -43.47
CA GLY A 144 12.91 12.80 -44.14
C GLY A 144 14.30 13.26 -43.68
N GLY A 145 15.11 12.28 -43.24
CA GLY A 145 16.52 12.19 -43.62
C GLY A 145 17.57 12.43 -42.53
N LEU A 146 18.19 11.33 -42.10
CA LEU A 146 19.65 11.12 -41.93
C LEU A 146 20.55 12.33 -41.63
N GLY A 147 21.32 12.26 -40.52
CA GLY A 147 22.73 12.66 -40.53
C GLY A 147 23.26 13.51 -39.36
N ALA A 148 24.07 12.86 -38.53
CA ALA A 148 25.40 13.29 -38.04
C ALA A 148 25.61 14.59 -37.22
N ALA A 149 26.23 14.37 -36.04
CA ALA A 149 27.44 15.02 -35.51
C ALA A 149 27.51 16.55 -35.26
N GLY A 150 28.03 16.92 -34.07
CA GLY A 150 28.99 18.01 -33.95
C GLY A 150 28.80 19.04 -32.82
N ALA A 151 29.63 18.90 -31.78
CA ALA A 151 30.52 19.92 -31.21
C ALA A 151 30.00 21.23 -30.56
N ALA A 152 30.32 21.35 -29.27
CA ALA A 152 31.15 22.38 -28.60
C ALA A 152 30.84 23.89 -28.71
N ALA A 153 30.67 24.53 -27.54
CA ALA A 153 31.39 25.74 -27.05
C ALA A 153 30.69 26.24 -25.76
N ALA A 154 31.28 26.17 -24.56
CA ALA A 154 32.36 27.00 -23.99
C ALA A 154 31.94 28.42 -23.55
N ALA A 155 31.88 28.64 -22.22
CA ALA A 155 32.19 29.85 -21.43
C ALA A 155 31.28 29.86 -20.18
N GLY A 156 31.71 29.94 -18.92
CA GLY A 156 32.99 30.21 -18.28
C GLY A 156 32.75 31.06 -17.03
N LEU A 157 33.57 30.83 -15.98
CA LEU A 157 33.79 31.65 -14.76
C LEU A 157 32.73 31.52 -13.64
N ALA A 158 33.04 31.37 -12.33
CA ALA A 158 34.30 31.33 -11.58
C ALA A 158 34.04 31.22 -10.05
N PHE A 159 34.84 30.38 -9.35
CA PHE A 159 35.33 30.42 -7.94
C PHE A 159 34.32 30.46 -6.76
N ALA A 160 34.45 29.74 -5.63
CA ALA A 160 35.51 28.97 -4.93
C ALA A 160 34.77 27.94 -4.01
N GLY A 161 35.25 26.76 -3.57
CA GLY A 161 36.58 26.25 -3.20
C GLY A 161 36.50 25.70 -1.75
N SER A 162 36.42 24.38 -1.53
CA SER A 162 37.35 23.52 -0.74
C SER A 162 36.54 22.34 -0.17
N GLY A 163 36.89 21.04 -0.15
CA GLY A 163 38.07 20.27 -0.58
C GLY A 163 38.29 19.03 0.34
N GLY A 164 38.50 17.83 -0.25
CA GLY A 164 38.99 16.56 0.34
C GLY A 164 37.90 15.57 0.79
N GLY A 165 37.70 14.34 0.25
CA GLY A 165 38.63 13.35 -0.35
C GLY A 165 39.42 12.65 0.77
N ASP A 166 39.54 11.34 0.95
CA ASP A 166 39.38 10.12 0.15
C ASP A 166 39.71 8.93 1.12
N GLY A 167 39.36 7.69 0.78
CA GLY A 167 40.08 6.51 1.32
C GLY A 167 39.24 5.43 1.99
N SER A 168 38.95 4.39 1.20
CA SER A 168 38.68 3.01 1.57
C SER A 168 39.70 2.41 2.54
N GLU A 169 39.28 1.49 3.41
CA GLU A 169 39.96 0.21 3.67
C GLU A 169 39.10 -0.72 4.55
N GLU A 170 39.11 -1.99 4.17
CA GLU A 170 38.61 -3.17 4.90
C GLU A 170 39.45 -3.41 6.17
N GLU A 171 38.87 -3.95 7.23
CA GLU A 171 39.35 -5.19 7.89
C GLU A 171 38.47 -5.59 9.08
N GLU A 172 38.44 -6.90 9.25
CA GLU A 172 37.80 -7.73 10.28
C GLU A 172 38.15 -7.33 11.73
N GLU A 173 37.32 -7.69 12.72
CA GLU A 173 37.77 -8.27 14.00
C GLU A 173 36.60 -8.97 14.75
N GLU A 174 36.79 -10.25 15.06
CA GLU A 174 36.28 -10.99 16.23
C GLU A 174 37.52 -11.26 17.12
N PRO A 175 37.50 -11.40 18.48
CA PRO A 175 36.46 -12.08 19.27
C PRO A 175 36.22 -11.55 20.72
N VAL A 176 35.26 -12.18 21.41
CA VAL A 176 34.93 -12.13 22.85
C VAL A 176 36.04 -12.65 23.80
N ASP A 177 36.30 -11.96 24.94
CA ASP A 177 36.33 -12.59 26.30
C ASP A 177 36.31 -11.58 27.49
N ILE A 178 35.86 -12.10 28.62
CA ILE A 178 35.26 -11.54 29.85
C ILE A 178 36.28 -11.12 30.92
N VAL A 179 36.04 -9.99 31.64
CA VAL A 179 36.21 -9.88 33.11
C VAL A 179 35.29 -8.80 33.71
N ASP A 180 34.45 -9.20 34.68
CA ASP A 180 33.59 -8.41 35.59
C ASP A 180 34.42 -7.53 36.57
N PRO A 181 33.97 -6.32 36.96
CA PRO A 181 33.49 -6.18 38.34
C PRO A 181 32.35 -5.15 38.58
N ASP A 182 31.52 -5.48 39.58
CA ASP A 182 30.86 -4.59 40.56
C ASP A 182 29.92 -3.46 40.06
N VAL A 183 28.62 -3.76 40.18
CA VAL A 183 27.55 -2.98 40.83
C VAL A 183 27.86 -1.50 41.12
N GLU A 184 27.23 -0.60 40.36
CA GLU A 184 26.93 0.76 40.82
C GLU A 184 25.40 0.99 40.85
N GLU A 185 24.97 1.54 41.98
CA GLU A 185 23.61 1.93 42.33
C GLU A 185 23.14 3.13 41.48
N PRO A 186 21.83 3.26 41.17
CA PRO A 186 21.29 4.44 40.50
C PRO A 186 21.27 5.67 41.42
N GLU A 187 21.62 6.82 40.84
CA GLU A 187 21.52 8.16 41.44
C GLU A 187 20.08 8.48 41.90
N PRO A 188 19.90 9.28 42.96
CA PRO A 188 18.59 9.51 43.57
C PRO A 188 17.69 10.42 42.72
N GLU A 189 16.41 10.05 42.66
CA GLU A 189 15.30 10.85 42.15
C GLU A 189 15.19 12.21 42.88
N PRO A 190 14.73 13.28 42.20
CA PRO A 190 14.47 14.56 42.85
C PRO A 190 13.33 14.45 43.87
N GLU A 191 13.55 14.99 45.07
CA GLU A 191 12.55 15.09 46.14
C GLU A 191 11.30 15.87 45.68
N PRO A 192 10.09 15.50 46.16
CA PRO A 192 8.87 16.24 45.86
C PRO A 192 8.89 17.63 46.51
N GLU A 193 8.50 18.65 45.75
CA GLU A 193 8.18 19.98 46.29
C GLU A 193 7.01 19.86 47.30
N PRO A 194 7.03 20.65 48.39
CA PRO A 194 6.02 20.56 49.44
C PRO A 194 4.64 21.03 48.94
N GLU A 195 3.61 20.26 49.30
CA GLU A 195 2.20 20.64 49.17
C GLU A 195 1.95 22.05 49.79
N PRO A 196 1.10 22.89 49.17
CA PRO A 196 0.69 24.14 49.80
C PRO A 196 -0.11 23.84 51.09
N GLU A 197 0.30 24.48 52.19
CA GLU A 197 -0.44 24.49 53.45
C GLU A 197 -1.88 25.00 53.23
N PRO A 198 -2.86 24.49 53.98
CA PRO A 198 -4.24 24.96 53.89
C PRO A 198 -4.33 26.44 54.29
N GLU A 199 -4.97 27.25 53.46
CA GLU A 199 -5.37 28.61 53.84
C GLU A 199 -6.27 28.56 55.09
N PRO A 200 -6.12 29.51 56.03
CA PRO A 200 -6.87 29.52 57.26
C PRO A 200 -8.35 29.78 56.99
N GLU A 201 -9.22 28.99 57.63
CA GLU A 201 -10.65 29.29 57.76
C GLU A 201 -10.85 30.74 58.25
N PRO A 202 -11.85 31.47 57.74
CA PRO A 202 -12.16 32.80 58.27
C PRO A 202 -12.56 32.70 59.75
N GLU A 203 -11.87 33.47 60.59
CA GLU A 203 -12.27 33.72 61.97
C GLU A 203 -13.71 34.27 62.00
N PRO A 204 -14.52 33.92 63.01
CA PRO A 204 -15.86 34.47 63.15
C PRO A 204 -15.79 35.99 63.32
N GLU A 205 -16.58 36.71 62.52
CA GLU A 205 -16.82 38.13 62.73
C GLU A 205 -17.32 38.37 64.17
N PRO A 206 -16.88 39.47 64.81
CA PRO A 206 -17.25 39.79 66.18
C PRO A 206 -18.75 40.05 66.28
N GLU A 207 -19.41 39.37 67.22
CA GLU A 207 -20.74 39.77 67.69
C GLU A 207 -20.72 41.27 68.06
N PRO A 208 -21.75 42.04 67.70
CA PRO A 208 -21.81 43.45 68.04
C PRO A 208 -21.82 43.63 69.56
N GLU A 209 -20.97 44.53 70.03
CA GLU A 209 -20.99 45.06 71.39
C GLU A 209 -22.43 45.50 71.74
N PRO A 210 -22.96 45.17 72.93
CA PRO A 210 -24.19 45.78 73.39
C PRO A 210 -23.93 47.27 73.62
N GLU A 211 -24.71 48.10 72.92
CA GLU A 211 -24.87 49.51 73.22
C GLU A 211 -25.24 49.71 74.71
N PRO A 212 -24.82 50.83 75.32
CA PRO A 212 -24.92 51.03 76.75
C PRO A 212 -26.40 51.12 77.17
N GLU A 213 -26.80 50.25 78.10
CA GLU A 213 -28.02 50.48 78.88
C GLU A 213 -27.89 51.84 79.60
N PRO A 214 -28.90 52.71 79.51
CA PRO A 214 -28.91 53.97 80.25
C PRO A 214 -28.98 53.68 81.76
N GLU A 215 -28.22 54.46 82.52
CA GLU A 215 -28.25 54.49 83.98
C GLU A 215 -29.70 54.60 84.49
N PRO A 216 -30.08 53.89 85.57
CA PRO A 216 -31.38 54.11 86.19
C PRO A 216 -31.39 55.51 86.84
N GLU A 217 -32.23 56.39 86.32
CA GLU A 217 -32.69 57.57 87.05
C GLU A 217 -33.34 57.14 88.38
N PRO A 218 -33.14 57.92 89.46
CA PRO A 218 -33.56 57.54 90.79
C PRO A 218 -35.09 57.62 90.95
N GLU A 219 -35.70 56.57 91.54
CA GLU A 219 -37.06 56.65 92.07
C GLU A 219 -37.17 57.75 93.16
N PRO A 220 -38.32 58.43 93.25
CA PRO A 220 -38.49 59.64 94.04
C PRO A 220 -38.61 59.36 95.55
N GLU A 221 -37.95 60.19 96.37
CA GLU A 221 -38.28 60.34 97.80
C GLU A 221 -39.61 61.11 97.96
N PRO A 222 -40.42 60.80 98.98
CA PRO A 222 -41.80 61.26 99.08
C PRO A 222 -41.93 62.70 99.58
N GLU A 223 -43.00 63.35 99.11
CA GLU A 223 -43.53 64.62 99.64
C GLU A 223 -43.75 64.58 101.16
N PRO A 224 -43.60 65.74 101.85
CA PRO A 224 -44.37 66.04 103.03
C PRO A 224 -45.46 67.08 102.73
N GLU A 225 -46.68 66.65 103.03
CA GLU A 225 -47.94 67.40 103.14
C GLU A 225 -47.89 68.63 104.10
N PRO A 226 -48.92 69.51 104.04
CA PRO A 226 -48.84 70.93 104.40
C PRO A 226 -49.16 71.23 105.88
N GLU A 227 -48.85 72.46 106.31
CA GLU A 227 -49.31 73.03 107.58
C GLU A 227 -49.74 74.50 107.41
N PRO A 228 -50.65 75.02 108.26
CA PRO A 228 -51.94 75.56 107.82
C PRO A 228 -52.10 77.09 108.02
N GLU A 229 -53.19 77.61 107.46
CA GLU A 229 -53.70 78.97 107.69
C GLU A 229 -53.93 79.28 109.19
N PRO A 230 -53.83 80.57 109.58
CA PRO A 230 -54.55 81.11 110.72
C PRO A 230 -55.54 82.22 110.30
N GLU A 231 -56.82 81.99 110.61
CA GLU A 231 -57.87 83.02 110.82
C GLU A 231 -57.66 83.81 112.15
N PRO A 232 -58.62 84.63 112.63
CA PRO A 232 -58.92 86.03 112.30
C PRO A 232 -58.84 86.93 113.57
N GLU A 233 -59.40 88.16 113.54
CA GLU A 233 -60.02 88.96 114.66
C GLU A 233 -59.77 90.50 114.53
N PRO A 234 -60.55 91.41 115.16
CA PRO A 234 -62.01 91.62 115.11
C PRO A 234 -62.43 93.13 115.08
N GLU A 235 -63.76 93.34 115.09
CA GLU A 235 -64.64 94.52 115.25
C GLU A 235 -64.14 95.83 115.90
N PRO A 236 -64.84 96.98 115.70
CA PRO A 236 -65.84 97.39 116.71
C PRO A 236 -67.08 98.18 116.22
N GLU A 237 -68.23 97.91 116.83
CA GLU A 237 -69.35 98.86 117.10
C GLU A 237 -69.06 99.68 118.39
N PRO A 238 -69.97 100.52 118.97
CA PRO A 238 -70.84 101.61 118.46
C PRO A 238 -70.67 102.90 119.34
N GLU A 239 -71.31 104.04 119.03
CA GLU A 239 -71.73 105.06 120.05
C GLU A 239 -72.89 105.97 119.54
N PRO A 240 -73.75 106.56 120.43
CA PRO A 240 -75.11 107.01 120.11
C PRO A 240 -75.43 108.54 120.23
N GLU A 241 -76.65 108.89 119.78
CA GLU A 241 -77.49 110.12 119.98
C GLU A 241 -77.10 111.42 119.22
N PRO A 242 -78.06 112.23 118.66
CA PRO A 242 -79.37 112.61 119.24
C PRO A 242 -80.60 112.72 118.28
N GLU A 243 -81.82 112.76 118.85
CA GLU A 243 -83.11 113.16 118.22
C GLU A 243 -83.23 114.70 118.00
N PRO A 244 -84.25 115.25 117.29
CA PRO A 244 -84.65 115.01 115.89
C PRO A 244 -84.95 116.33 115.10
N GLU A 245 -84.98 116.27 113.76
CA GLU A 245 -85.72 117.19 112.86
C GLU A 245 -86.36 116.35 111.71
N PRO A 246 -87.49 116.75 111.07
CA PRO A 246 -88.30 115.86 110.21
C PRO A 246 -87.76 115.72 108.76
N GLU A 247 -87.74 114.49 108.20
CA GLU A 247 -87.20 114.12 106.87
C GLU A 247 -88.27 113.89 105.74
N VAL A 248 -87.79 113.90 104.49
CA VAL A 248 -88.50 113.77 103.18
C VAL A 248 -87.86 112.60 102.40
N PHE A 249 -88.60 111.71 101.71
CA PHE A 249 -88.09 110.51 101.01
C PHE A 249 -87.83 110.70 99.48
N GLU A 250 -86.80 110.04 98.90
CA GLU A 250 -86.45 109.95 97.45
C GLU A 250 -86.21 108.49 96.97
N LEU A 251 -86.39 108.17 95.67
CA LEU A 251 -86.17 106.84 95.06
C LEU A 251 -84.71 106.67 94.57
N THR A 252 -84.05 105.56 94.93
CA THR A 252 -82.64 105.23 94.57
C THR A 252 -82.49 103.76 94.13
N VAL A 253 -81.43 103.41 93.38
CA VAL A 253 -81.08 102.04 92.92
C VAL A 253 -79.56 101.81 92.99
N ASN A 254 -79.10 100.56 93.12
CA ASN A 254 -77.68 100.18 93.05
C ASN A 254 -77.11 100.29 91.63
N GLU A 255 -75.81 100.56 91.52
CA GLU A 255 -75.09 100.70 90.24
C GLU A 255 -74.01 99.60 90.07
N THR A 256 -74.25 98.39 90.58
CA THR A 256 -73.28 97.28 90.52
C THR A 256 -73.14 96.72 89.10
N GLU A 257 -71.95 96.38 88.64
CA GLU A 257 -71.77 95.66 87.37
C GLU A 257 -71.69 94.15 87.63
N TYR A 258 -72.46 93.36 86.88
CA TYR A 258 -72.51 91.89 86.97
C TYR A 258 -71.98 91.24 85.70
N VAL A 259 -71.08 90.26 85.84
CA VAL A 259 -70.66 89.37 84.76
C VAL A 259 -71.06 87.97 85.19
N LEU A 260 -71.89 87.33 84.36
CA LEU A 260 -72.50 86.05 84.63
C LEU A 260 -72.13 85.09 83.52
N GLY A 261 -71.37 84.07 83.87
CA GLY A 261 -70.75 83.15 82.95
C GLY A 261 -69.55 82.48 83.61
N GLY A 262 -68.94 81.55 82.88
CA GLY A 262 -67.84 80.74 83.37
C GLY A 262 -68.30 79.51 84.13
N ASP A 263 -67.54 78.42 83.99
CA ASP A 263 -67.89 77.11 84.57
C ASP A 263 -67.96 77.14 86.11
N ASP A 264 -67.32 78.11 86.75
CA ASP A 264 -67.32 78.31 88.21
C ASP A 264 -68.63 78.92 88.76
N ASN A 265 -69.56 79.34 87.88
CA ASN A 265 -70.85 79.93 88.25
C ASN A 265 -72.04 79.24 87.54
N PRO A 266 -72.38 77.99 87.91
CA PRO A 266 -73.35 77.17 87.17
C PRO A 266 -74.82 77.61 87.34
N GLU A 267 -75.14 78.42 88.35
CA GLU A 267 -76.47 79.02 88.55
C GLU A 267 -76.34 80.55 88.70
N PRO A 268 -76.09 81.28 87.59
CA PRO A 268 -75.87 82.72 87.66
C PRO A 268 -77.12 83.45 88.16
N SER A 269 -76.92 84.34 89.14
CA SER A 269 -77.96 85.24 89.67
C SER A 269 -77.38 86.61 90.00
N PHE A 270 -78.21 87.64 89.92
CA PHE A 270 -77.86 88.99 90.33
C PHE A 270 -79.04 89.73 90.97
N VAL A 271 -78.75 90.77 91.75
CA VAL A 271 -79.75 91.49 92.54
C VAL A 271 -79.74 92.98 92.18
N VAL A 272 -80.92 93.52 91.92
CA VAL A 272 -81.16 94.95 91.80
C VAL A 272 -81.88 95.42 93.07
N SER A 273 -81.35 96.44 93.73
CA SER A 273 -81.86 96.93 95.02
C SER A 273 -81.78 98.44 95.13
N GLY A 274 -82.53 99.02 96.08
CA GLY A 274 -82.59 100.47 96.22
C GLY A 274 -83.44 100.95 97.38
N GLY A 275 -83.58 102.28 97.48
CA GLY A 275 -84.45 102.95 98.46
C GLY A 275 -85.64 103.65 97.81
N GLY A 276 -86.70 103.92 98.57
CA GLY A 276 -87.90 104.63 98.09
C GLY A 276 -88.88 104.98 99.21
N GLU A 277 -90.06 105.50 98.86
CA GLU A 277 -91.11 105.81 99.84
C GLU A 277 -91.81 104.52 100.32
N PRO A 278 -91.87 104.24 101.64
CA PRO A 278 -92.48 103.02 102.17
C PRO A 278 -93.90 102.75 101.68
N GLY A 279 -94.16 101.52 101.23
CA GLY A 279 -95.46 101.06 100.75
C GLY A 279 -95.80 101.41 99.29
N LYS A 280 -94.85 101.96 98.51
CA LYS A 280 -95.00 102.22 97.06
C LYS A 280 -94.41 101.09 96.22
N ASP A 281 -94.96 100.88 95.02
CA ASP A 281 -94.48 99.85 94.10
C ASP A 281 -93.20 100.30 93.36
N VAL A 282 -92.28 99.36 93.12
CA VAL A 282 -91.08 99.52 92.29
C VAL A 282 -91.01 98.40 91.27
N THR A 283 -90.72 98.72 90.01
CA THR A 283 -90.57 97.73 88.93
C THR A 283 -89.16 97.81 88.35
N VAL A 284 -88.48 96.67 88.26
CA VAL A 284 -87.15 96.53 87.66
C VAL A 284 -87.27 95.74 86.36
N THR A 285 -86.66 96.25 85.29
CA THR A 285 -86.60 95.62 83.98
C THR A 285 -85.13 95.38 83.61
N VAL A 286 -84.77 94.17 83.18
CA VAL A 286 -83.45 93.84 82.62
C VAL A 286 -83.67 92.99 81.37
N GLY A 287 -83.22 93.46 80.21
CA GLY A 287 -83.51 92.81 78.93
C GLY A 287 -85.01 92.74 78.64
N ASP A 288 -85.54 91.53 78.44
CA ASP A 288 -86.96 91.24 78.27
C ASP A 288 -87.68 90.85 79.57
N GLN A 289 -86.97 90.79 80.70
CA GLN A 289 -87.48 90.36 81.99
C GLN A 289 -87.88 91.55 82.86
N VAL A 290 -89.08 91.49 83.45
CA VAL A 290 -89.67 92.56 84.27
C VAL A 290 -90.17 91.98 85.59
N ILE A 291 -89.72 92.53 86.72
CA ILE A 291 -90.14 92.10 88.07
C ILE A 291 -90.54 93.33 88.89
N SER A 292 -91.71 93.28 89.52
CA SER A 292 -92.19 94.33 90.43
C SER A 292 -92.11 93.88 91.89
N THR A 293 -91.77 94.82 92.77
CA THR A 293 -91.69 94.68 94.22
C THR A 293 -92.31 95.90 94.90
N VAL A 294 -92.38 95.93 96.23
CA VAL A 294 -92.90 97.06 97.02
C VAL A 294 -91.82 97.53 97.98
N VAL A 295 -91.66 98.84 98.14
CA VAL A 295 -90.75 99.41 99.13
C VAL A 295 -91.22 99.05 100.54
N ALA A 296 -90.35 98.41 101.31
CA ALA A 296 -90.62 97.99 102.68
C ALA A 296 -90.80 99.18 103.64
N ASP A 297 -91.32 98.92 104.84
CA ASP A 297 -91.58 99.94 105.87
C ASP A 297 -90.33 100.73 106.30
N ASP A 298 -89.13 100.18 106.05
CA ASP A 298 -87.83 100.82 106.32
C ASP A 298 -87.32 101.69 105.16
N GLY A 299 -88.04 101.75 104.05
CA GLY A 299 -87.70 102.54 102.87
C GLY A 299 -86.83 101.81 101.84
N THR A 300 -86.63 100.49 101.92
CA THR A 300 -85.79 99.72 100.98
C THR A 300 -86.56 98.72 100.11
N TRP A 301 -86.01 98.33 98.96
CA TRP A 301 -86.56 97.30 98.08
C TRP A 301 -85.46 96.52 97.35
N THR A 302 -85.77 95.28 96.95
CA THR A 302 -84.86 94.36 96.24
C THR A 302 -85.61 93.48 95.23
N VAL A 303 -84.96 93.17 94.11
CA VAL A 303 -85.39 92.21 93.07
C VAL A 303 -84.19 91.35 92.69
N THR A 304 -84.38 90.03 92.66
CA THR A 304 -83.35 89.07 92.19
C THR A 304 -83.74 88.56 90.82
N PHE A 305 -82.78 88.51 89.89
CA PHE A 305 -82.88 87.84 88.60
C PHE A 305 -82.07 86.54 88.69
N GLU A 306 -82.75 85.42 88.56
CA GLU A 306 -82.21 84.05 88.66
C GLU A 306 -83.05 83.07 87.83
N GLY A 307 -82.46 81.96 87.38
CA GLY A 307 -83.15 80.90 86.64
C GLY A 307 -83.95 81.42 85.44
N ASP A 308 -85.24 81.07 85.35
CA ASP A 308 -86.14 81.48 84.25
C ASP A 308 -86.38 83.00 84.17
N THR A 309 -85.99 83.76 85.19
CA THR A 309 -86.05 85.22 85.18
C THR A 309 -84.75 85.87 84.74
N LEU A 310 -83.69 85.10 84.47
CA LEU A 310 -82.45 85.59 83.87
C LEU A 310 -82.66 85.79 82.35
N PRO A 311 -82.28 86.94 81.77
CA PRO A 311 -82.26 87.10 80.31
C PRO A 311 -81.33 86.10 79.62
N ALA A 312 -81.51 85.90 78.32
CA ALA A 312 -80.55 85.14 77.50
C ALA A 312 -79.17 85.81 77.48
N ASP A 313 -78.16 85.15 76.92
CA ASP A 313 -76.82 85.73 76.78
C ASP A 313 -76.86 87.09 76.05
N GLY A 314 -76.18 88.08 76.61
CA GLY A 314 -76.21 89.45 76.15
C GLY A 314 -75.70 90.45 77.19
N ASP A 315 -75.56 91.70 76.76
CA ASP A 315 -75.17 92.84 77.60
C ASP A 315 -76.38 93.73 77.87
N TYR A 316 -76.75 93.86 79.14
CA TYR A 316 -77.98 94.50 79.59
C TYR A 316 -77.72 95.63 80.57
N VAL A 317 -78.66 96.58 80.63
CA VAL A 317 -78.71 97.62 81.67
C VAL A 317 -80.08 97.58 82.32
N ALA A 318 -80.13 97.54 83.65
CA ALA A 318 -81.38 97.52 84.39
C ALA A 318 -82.08 98.89 84.36
N GLU A 319 -83.40 98.89 84.24
CA GLU A 319 -84.24 100.08 84.34
C GLU A 319 -85.23 99.91 85.50
N VAL A 320 -85.32 100.91 86.38
CA VAL A 320 -86.11 100.84 87.61
C VAL A 320 -87.12 101.97 87.67
N VAL A 321 -88.39 101.67 87.91
CA VAL A 321 -89.48 102.64 87.99
C VAL A 321 -90.18 102.55 89.34
N GLY A 322 -90.31 103.65 90.09
CA GLY A 322 -91.02 103.70 91.38
C GLY A 322 -91.68 105.06 91.66
N CYS A 323 -92.64 105.13 92.59
CA CYS A 323 -93.42 106.35 92.85
C CYS A 323 -92.81 107.24 93.95
N ILE A 324 -92.78 108.56 93.74
CA ILE A 324 -92.56 109.55 94.81
C ILE A 324 -93.84 110.39 94.95
N GLY A 325 -94.58 110.24 96.06
CA GLY A 325 -95.93 110.79 96.17
C GLY A 325 -96.92 110.09 95.21
N ASP A 326 -97.50 110.85 94.27
CA ASP A 326 -98.45 110.35 93.24
C ASP A 326 -97.85 110.35 91.81
N GLU A 327 -96.54 110.58 91.64
CA GLU A 327 -95.84 110.56 90.34
C GLU A 327 -94.81 109.41 90.26
N ASP A 328 -94.79 108.71 89.11
CA ASP A 328 -93.79 107.67 88.81
C ASP A 328 -92.46 108.30 88.35
N VAL A 329 -91.35 107.76 88.85
CA VAL A 329 -89.98 108.17 88.54
C VAL A 329 -89.18 106.97 88.07
N THR A 330 -88.45 107.11 86.96
CA THR A 330 -87.55 106.08 86.42
C THR A 330 -86.09 106.43 86.73
N VAL A 331 -85.31 105.44 87.16
CA VAL A 331 -83.88 105.50 87.43
C VAL A 331 -83.20 104.32 86.72
N THR A 332 -82.02 104.56 86.15
CA THR A 332 -81.18 103.52 85.55
C THR A 332 -80.42 102.77 86.63
N GLY A 333 -80.38 101.44 86.55
CA GLY A 333 -79.73 100.54 87.50
C GLY A 333 -78.51 99.81 86.90
N PRO A 334 -78.14 98.65 87.46
CA PRO A 334 -76.89 97.94 87.16
C PRO A 334 -76.74 97.44 85.70
N THR A 335 -75.51 97.33 85.20
CA THR A 335 -75.16 96.63 83.95
C THR A 335 -74.93 95.13 84.21
N VAL A 336 -75.34 94.26 83.28
CA VAL A 336 -75.26 92.80 83.41
C VAL A 336 -74.85 92.18 82.09
N LEU A 337 -73.66 91.59 82.04
CA LEU A 337 -73.20 90.75 80.94
C LEU A 337 -73.51 89.28 81.28
N ILE A 338 -74.22 88.60 80.39
CA ILE A 338 -74.56 87.18 80.52
C ILE A 338 -73.94 86.45 79.32
N ASP A 339 -73.09 85.47 79.59
CA ASP A 339 -72.51 84.58 78.58
C ASP A 339 -72.32 83.20 79.20
N THR A 340 -73.17 82.25 78.83
CA THR A 340 -73.24 80.93 79.46
C THR A 340 -72.95 79.81 78.46
N THR A 341 -72.62 80.15 77.21
CA THR A 341 -72.39 79.18 76.15
C THR A 341 -70.89 78.99 75.89
N PRO A 342 -70.35 77.76 75.99
CA PRO A 342 -68.96 77.52 75.64
C PRO A 342 -68.74 77.53 74.12
N PRO A 343 -67.51 77.85 73.65
CA PRO A 343 -67.20 77.90 72.22
C PRO A 343 -67.41 76.57 71.49
N ALA A 344 -68.07 76.61 70.34
CA ALA A 344 -68.12 75.46 69.44
C ALA A 344 -66.77 75.24 68.73
N VAL A 345 -66.38 73.98 68.51
CA VAL A 345 -65.20 73.60 67.70
C VAL A 345 -65.61 72.62 66.60
N THR A 346 -65.04 72.79 65.40
CA THR A 346 -65.08 71.79 64.32
C THR A 346 -63.70 71.60 63.72
N THR A 347 -63.35 70.39 63.32
CA THR A 347 -62.15 70.11 62.50
C THR A 347 -62.55 69.99 61.03
N THR A 348 -61.78 70.61 60.15
CA THR A 348 -62.02 70.64 58.71
C THR A 348 -60.93 69.95 57.91
N TYR A 349 -59.76 69.71 58.51
CA TYR A 349 -58.64 68.98 57.90
C TYR A 349 -57.76 68.32 58.98
N GLY A 350 -57.13 67.21 58.64
CA GLY A 350 -56.10 66.56 59.46
C GLY A 350 -56.62 65.54 60.48
N THR A 351 -57.91 65.20 60.43
CA THR A 351 -58.54 64.21 61.30
C THR A 351 -59.35 63.19 60.50
N GLU A 352 -59.59 62.02 61.09
CA GLU A 352 -60.40 60.96 60.48
C GLU A 352 -61.83 61.43 60.17
N SER A 353 -62.42 62.27 61.04
CA SER A 353 -63.76 62.83 60.83
C SER A 353 -63.83 63.80 59.65
N ALA A 354 -62.71 64.46 59.31
CA ALA A 354 -62.56 65.26 58.09
C ALA A 354 -62.30 64.39 56.85
N GLY A 355 -62.06 63.07 57.03
CA GLY A 355 -61.74 62.12 55.98
C GLY A 355 -60.26 62.01 55.65
N ASP A 356 -59.39 62.59 56.49
CA ASP A 356 -57.95 62.63 56.26
C ASP A 356 -57.23 61.50 57.00
N SER A 357 -56.18 60.99 56.35
CA SER A 357 -55.19 60.09 56.92
C SER A 357 -53.84 60.40 56.27
N PHE A 358 -52.76 60.23 57.02
CA PHE A 358 -51.42 60.58 56.58
C PHE A 358 -50.65 59.33 56.21
N ASN A 359 -50.56 59.06 54.90
CA ASN A 359 -49.62 58.09 54.38
C ASN A 359 -48.18 58.65 54.38
N ALA A 360 -47.16 57.87 54.02
CA ALA A 360 -45.76 58.33 54.08
C ALA A 360 -45.52 59.66 53.32
N VAL A 361 -46.11 59.81 52.13
CA VAL A 361 -45.98 61.03 51.32
C VAL A 361 -46.71 62.22 51.96
N ALA A 362 -47.91 61.99 52.49
CA ALA A 362 -48.67 63.03 53.18
C ALA A 362 -48.01 63.44 54.51
N TYR A 363 -47.40 62.50 55.23
CA TYR A 363 -46.66 62.75 56.47
C TYR A 363 -45.43 63.62 56.24
N ASP A 364 -44.60 63.32 55.24
CA ASP A 364 -43.42 64.12 54.86
C ASP A 364 -43.80 65.55 54.40
N GLY A 365 -45.02 65.72 53.89
CA GLY A 365 -45.62 67.02 53.58
C GLY A 365 -45.96 67.89 54.81
N GLY A 366 -45.88 67.32 56.02
CA GLY A 366 -46.20 67.94 57.29
C GLY A 366 -47.63 67.63 57.76
N VAL A 367 -47.74 67.07 58.98
CA VAL A 367 -49.02 66.81 59.62
C VAL A 367 -49.54 68.08 60.27
N HIS A 368 -50.77 68.47 59.96
CA HIS A 368 -51.43 69.61 60.58
C HIS A 368 -52.93 69.39 60.68
N ILE A 369 -53.56 70.02 61.68
CA ILE A 369 -54.99 69.97 61.94
C ILE A 369 -55.54 71.38 61.77
N GLU A 370 -56.63 71.51 61.02
CA GLU A 370 -57.32 72.77 60.84
C GLU A 370 -58.76 72.67 61.30
N GLY A 371 -59.31 73.80 61.73
CA GLY A 371 -60.70 73.85 62.16
C GLY A 371 -61.26 75.26 62.31
N THR A 372 -62.49 75.31 62.80
CA THR A 372 -63.17 76.56 63.14
C THR A 372 -63.61 76.59 64.59
N SER A 373 -63.62 77.78 65.19
CA SER A 373 -64.18 78.04 66.52
C SER A 373 -64.50 79.52 66.68
N GLU A 374 -65.04 79.92 67.83
CA GLU A 374 -65.47 81.30 68.08
C GLU A 374 -64.25 82.25 68.18
N PRO A 375 -64.30 83.44 67.54
CA PRO A 375 -63.22 84.42 67.62
C PRO A 375 -62.87 84.81 69.06
N GLY A 376 -61.59 84.74 69.41
CA GLY A 376 -61.09 85.03 70.76
C GLY A 376 -61.14 83.86 71.74
N ALA A 377 -61.73 82.72 71.36
CA ALA A 377 -61.66 81.50 72.16
C ALA A 377 -60.22 80.96 72.24
N THR A 378 -59.90 80.30 73.34
CA THR A 378 -58.65 79.58 73.56
C THR A 378 -58.91 78.07 73.44
N LEU A 379 -58.16 77.39 72.56
CA LEU A 379 -58.21 75.95 72.36
C LEU A 379 -56.94 75.32 72.94
N VAL A 380 -57.08 74.30 73.76
CA VAL A 380 -55.98 73.42 74.18
C VAL A 380 -56.15 72.10 73.46
N VAL A 381 -55.32 71.85 72.44
CA VAL A 381 -55.35 70.63 71.63
C VAL A 381 -54.28 69.67 72.15
N THR A 382 -54.69 68.47 72.54
CA THR A 382 -53.81 67.43 73.09
C THR A 382 -53.76 66.24 72.18
N ILE A 383 -52.55 65.82 71.78
CA ILE A 383 -52.29 64.63 70.97
C ILE A 383 -51.24 63.80 71.69
N ALA A 384 -51.51 62.51 71.93
CA ALA A 384 -50.59 61.61 72.64
C ALA A 384 -50.05 62.16 73.99
N GLY A 385 -50.85 62.99 74.68
CA GLY A 385 -50.47 63.61 75.97
C GLY A 385 -49.68 64.93 75.87
N ILE A 386 -49.34 65.40 74.67
CA ILE A 386 -48.70 66.69 74.45
C ILE A 386 -49.77 67.72 74.08
N SER A 387 -49.86 68.80 74.85
CA SER A 387 -50.89 69.84 74.69
C SER A 387 -50.32 71.13 74.12
N GLU A 388 -50.99 71.68 73.11
CA GLU A 388 -50.69 72.99 72.52
C GLU A 388 -51.86 73.95 72.67
N THR A 389 -51.57 75.22 72.96
CA THR A 389 -52.59 76.25 73.18
C THR A 389 -52.69 77.19 72.00
N ILE A 390 -53.89 77.35 71.45
CA ILE A 390 -54.18 78.17 70.27
C ILE A 390 -55.24 79.21 70.62
N VAL A 391 -54.98 80.47 70.33
CA VAL A 391 -55.99 81.53 70.42
C VAL A 391 -56.61 81.74 69.05
N VAL A 392 -57.92 81.58 68.95
CA VAL A 392 -58.66 81.66 67.69
C VAL A 392 -58.73 83.12 67.24
N GLY A 393 -58.20 83.41 66.05
CA GLY A 393 -58.19 84.76 65.50
C GLY A 393 -59.59 85.26 65.08
N GLU A 394 -59.69 86.54 64.70
CA GLU A 394 -60.96 87.18 64.30
C GLU A 394 -61.70 86.48 63.14
N SER A 395 -61.00 85.67 62.34
CA SER A 395 -61.60 84.88 61.25
C SER A 395 -62.33 83.62 61.71
N GLY A 396 -62.21 83.22 62.98
CA GLY A 396 -62.78 81.98 63.51
C GLY A 396 -62.08 80.72 63.01
N LEU A 397 -60.89 80.83 62.42
CA LEU A 397 -60.09 79.71 61.90
C LEU A 397 -58.91 79.45 62.83
N TRP A 398 -58.55 78.17 63.00
CA TRP A 398 -57.37 77.75 63.74
C TRP A 398 -56.64 76.63 63.00
N THR A 399 -55.32 76.58 63.20
CA THR A 399 -54.43 75.55 62.65
C THR A 399 -53.43 75.14 63.73
N LEU A 400 -53.23 73.83 63.88
CA LEU A 400 -52.16 73.22 64.67
C LEU A 400 -51.22 72.50 63.72
N ASN A 401 -49.94 72.86 63.70
CA ASN A 401 -48.92 72.00 63.09
C ASN A 401 -48.56 70.91 64.10
N VAL A 402 -48.75 69.65 63.72
CA VAL A 402 -48.42 68.49 64.55
C VAL A 402 -46.94 68.17 64.33
N THR A 403 -46.17 68.08 65.41
CA THR A 403 -44.74 67.76 65.35
C THR A 403 -44.53 66.24 65.40
N ASP A 404 -43.36 65.77 64.97
CA ASP A 404 -43.00 64.34 65.04
C ASP A 404 -43.08 63.77 66.48
N GLU A 405 -42.89 64.61 67.51
CA GLU A 405 -43.03 64.19 68.90
C GLU A 405 -44.50 63.95 69.29
N MET A 406 -45.43 64.72 68.70
CA MET A 406 -46.88 64.55 68.89
C MET A 406 -47.44 63.37 68.08
N ALA A 407 -46.85 63.07 66.93
CA ALA A 407 -47.23 61.95 66.09
C ALA A 407 -46.03 61.45 65.26
N PRO A 408 -45.24 60.47 65.75
CA PRO A 408 -44.11 59.90 65.00
C PRO A 408 -44.53 59.08 63.76
N GLU A 409 -43.57 58.75 62.91
CA GLU A 409 -43.80 57.79 61.82
C GLU A 409 -44.25 56.41 62.35
N GLY A 410 -45.10 55.72 61.60
CA GLY A 410 -45.63 54.41 61.94
C GLY A 410 -46.99 54.15 61.33
N ALA A 411 -47.65 53.07 61.76
CA ALA A 411 -49.02 52.73 61.40
C ALA A 411 -49.90 52.61 62.65
N TYR A 412 -50.63 53.67 62.98
CA TYR A 412 -51.47 53.76 64.18
C TYR A 412 -52.51 54.89 64.13
N ASN A 413 -53.48 54.81 65.04
CA ASN A 413 -54.46 55.88 65.28
C ASN A 413 -54.18 56.53 66.64
N SER A 414 -54.21 57.87 66.70
CA SER A 414 -54.01 58.65 67.93
C SER A 414 -55.25 59.49 68.23
N GLU A 415 -55.70 59.49 69.49
CA GLU A 415 -56.81 60.35 69.93
C GLU A 415 -56.33 61.79 70.12
N ILE A 416 -57.11 62.74 69.62
CA ILE A 416 -56.94 64.18 69.78
C ILE A 416 -58.04 64.69 70.71
N THR A 417 -57.68 65.42 71.77
CA THR A 417 -58.63 66.07 72.67
C THR A 417 -58.49 67.58 72.58
N ILE A 418 -59.58 68.30 72.29
CA ILE A 418 -59.61 69.77 72.16
C ILE A 418 -60.49 70.35 73.27
N LEU A 419 -59.88 71.06 74.21
CA LEU A 419 -60.59 71.84 75.22
C LEU A 419 -60.72 73.30 74.75
N ALA A 420 -61.93 73.76 74.49
CA ALA A 420 -62.23 75.14 74.11
C ALA A 420 -62.70 75.95 75.32
N SER A 421 -62.24 77.20 75.44
CA SER A 421 -62.63 78.13 76.50
C SER A 421 -62.82 79.54 75.95
N ASP A 422 -63.91 80.22 76.32
CA ASP A 422 -64.10 81.64 75.98
C ASP A 422 -63.42 82.60 76.97
N ALA A 423 -63.61 83.91 76.77
CA ALA A 423 -63.00 84.95 77.60
C ALA A 423 -63.61 85.09 79.01
N ILE A 424 -64.79 84.52 79.25
CA ILE A 424 -65.53 84.59 80.52
C ILE A 424 -65.38 83.27 81.31
N GLY A 425 -64.86 82.22 80.67
CA GLY A 425 -64.44 80.96 81.27
C GLY A 425 -65.37 79.78 81.02
N ASN A 426 -66.32 79.84 80.08
CA ASN A 426 -67.12 78.66 79.74
C ASN A 426 -66.26 77.69 78.92
N THR A 427 -66.30 76.39 79.24
CA THR A 427 -65.49 75.38 78.52
C THR A 427 -66.28 74.22 77.91
N ALA A 428 -65.76 73.66 76.82
CA ALA A 428 -66.26 72.43 76.19
C ALA A 428 -65.10 71.57 75.65
N THR A 429 -65.23 70.24 75.73
CA THR A 429 -64.23 69.29 75.23
C THR A 429 -64.74 68.52 74.02
N TYR A 430 -63.89 68.38 73.00
CA TYR A 430 -64.14 67.65 71.76
C TYR A 430 -63.05 66.60 71.55
N THR A 431 -63.39 65.46 70.95
CA THR A 431 -62.45 64.36 70.66
C THR A 431 -62.45 64.02 69.19
N GLU A 432 -61.27 63.88 68.60
CA GLU A 432 -61.02 63.54 67.19
C GLU A 432 -59.96 62.43 67.07
N THR A 433 -59.77 61.86 65.87
CA THR A 433 -58.74 60.84 65.61
C THR A 433 -57.76 61.33 64.56
N LEU A 434 -56.46 61.18 64.82
CA LEU A 434 -55.37 61.30 63.84
C LEU A 434 -54.98 59.90 63.35
N VAL A 435 -54.93 59.68 62.03
CA VAL A 435 -54.55 58.40 61.41
C VAL A 435 -53.22 58.56 60.67
N ILE A 436 -52.18 57.87 61.12
CA ILE A 436 -50.84 57.85 60.50
C ILE A 436 -50.55 56.42 60.01
N ASP A 437 -50.16 56.25 58.74
CA ASP A 437 -49.65 54.99 58.19
C ASP A 437 -48.54 55.23 57.17
N THR A 438 -47.29 55.21 57.63
CA THR A 438 -46.10 55.45 56.80
C THR A 438 -45.37 54.17 56.38
N LEU A 439 -45.88 52.98 56.72
CA LEU A 439 -45.16 51.72 56.50
C LEU A 439 -45.36 51.15 55.09
N SER A 440 -44.28 50.61 54.51
CA SER A 440 -44.28 49.77 53.31
C SER A 440 -43.02 48.91 53.27
N GLU A 441 -43.13 47.65 52.84
CA GLU A 441 -42.00 46.72 52.73
C GLU A 441 -42.23 45.74 51.57
N VAL A 442 -41.16 45.37 50.85
CA VAL A 442 -41.16 44.28 49.88
C VAL A 442 -39.79 43.64 49.80
N ALA A 443 -39.76 42.31 49.80
CA ALA A 443 -38.54 41.51 49.68
C ALA A 443 -38.78 40.28 48.79
N PHE A 444 -37.74 39.82 48.10
CA PHE A 444 -37.68 38.48 47.53
C PHE A 444 -37.29 37.48 48.63
N ASP A 445 -37.79 36.26 48.59
CA ASP A 445 -37.30 35.21 49.48
C ASP A 445 -35.89 34.81 49.04
N ASN A 446 -34.98 34.62 49.98
CA ASN A 446 -33.57 34.30 49.74
C ASN A 446 -33.35 32.84 49.29
N GLN A 447 -34.11 32.38 48.29
CA GLN A 447 -33.92 31.08 47.66
C GLN A 447 -33.48 31.28 46.21
N ASP A 448 -32.59 30.38 45.79
CA ASP A 448 -32.14 30.26 44.41
C ASP A 448 -33.36 30.19 43.46
N VAL A 449 -33.28 30.90 42.34
CA VAL A 449 -34.37 31.03 41.34
C VAL A 449 -34.78 29.64 40.78
N THR A 450 -33.80 28.76 40.71
CA THR A 450 -33.84 27.34 40.34
C THR A 450 -33.03 26.56 41.37
N ILE A 451 -32.74 25.27 41.16
CA ILE A 451 -31.97 24.47 42.12
C ILE A 451 -30.53 24.99 42.30
N ASP A 452 -29.99 25.67 41.29
CA ASP A 452 -28.61 26.16 41.20
C ASP A 452 -28.52 27.67 40.93
N ASN A 453 -29.66 28.37 41.02
CA ASN A 453 -29.79 29.81 40.74
C ASN A 453 -29.46 30.24 39.30
N ILE A 454 -29.33 29.28 38.37
CA ILE A 454 -29.13 29.52 36.95
C ILE A 454 -30.30 28.91 36.20
N VAL A 455 -30.95 29.69 35.34
CA VAL A 455 -32.03 29.16 34.49
C VAL A 455 -31.40 28.52 33.27
N ASN A 456 -31.38 27.19 33.23
CA ASN A 456 -30.88 26.45 32.08
C ASN A 456 -31.92 26.33 30.94
N ALA A 457 -31.54 25.74 29.80
CA ALA A 457 -32.42 25.62 28.63
C ALA A 457 -33.71 24.85 28.91
N THR A 458 -33.66 23.85 29.80
CA THR A 458 -34.85 23.07 30.18
C THR A 458 -35.77 23.89 31.07
N GLU A 459 -35.21 24.60 32.05
CA GLU A 459 -35.96 25.44 32.98
C GLU A 459 -36.55 26.67 32.29
N ALA A 460 -35.82 27.29 31.35
CA ALA A 460 -36.31 28.38 30.51
C ALA A 460 -37.51 27.97 29.63
N GLY A 461 -37.56 26.70 29.23
CA GLY A 461 -38.70 26.10 28.51
C GLY A 461 -39.88 25.73 29.42
N GLY A 462 -39.65 25.62 30.73
CA GLY A 462 -40.64 25.32 31.76
C GLY A 462 -41.14 26.55 32.51
N GLU A 463 -41.89 26.34 33.60
CA GLU A 463 -42.29 27.43 34.49
C GLU A 463 -41.20 27.70 35.52
N VAL A 464 -40.83 28.98 35.72
CA VAL A 464 -39.91 29.43 36.77
C VAL A 464 -40.70 30.26 37.77
N THR A 465 -40.53 30.01 39.06
CA THR A 465 -41.29 30.68 40.12
C THR A 465 -40.38 31.49 41.03
N LEU A 466 -40.78 32.73 41.33
CA LEU A 466 -40.16 33.53 42.39
C LEU A 466 -41.17 33.79 43.50
N THR A 467 -40.67 33.83 44.72
CA THR A 467 -41.46 34.13 45.91
C THR A 467 -40.85 35.28 46.69
N GLY A 468 -41.65 35.87 47.57
CA GLY A 468 -41.18 36.91 48.46
C GLY A 468 -42.24 37.31 49.48
N THR A 469 -41.94 38.37 50.22
CA THR A 469 -42.80 38.88 51.29
C THR A 469 -43.07 40.38 51.13
N THR A 470 -44.18 40.84 51.72
CA THR A 470 -44.60 42.24 51.83
C THR A 470 -45.59 42.37 53.01
N LEU A 471 -46.07 43.58 53.31
CA LEU A 471 -47.12 43.79 54.29
C LEU A 471 -48.46 43.19 53.83
N ALA A 472 -49.15 42.46 54.72
CA ALA A 472 -50.44 41.84 54.42
C ALA A 472 -51.47 42.87 53.92
N GLY A 473 -52.18 42.55 52.84
CA GLY A 473 -53.14 43.45 52.19
C GLY A 473 -52.54 44.42 51.17
N SER A 474 -51.22 44.43 50.98
CA SER A 474 -50.56 45.14 49.88
C SER A 474 -50.81 44.45 48.53
N THR A 475 -50.62 45.19 47.44
CA THR A 475 -50.49 44.61 46.09
C THR A 475 -49.03 44.59 45.69
N VAL A 476 -48.61 43.57 44.95
CA VAL A 476 -47.24 43.45 44.42
C VAL A 476 -47.29 43.30 42.90
N VAL A 477 -46.41 44.01 42.21
CA VAL A 477 -46.16 43.86 40.78
C VAL A 477 -44.69 43.51 40.60
N VAL A 478 -44.42 42.40 39.92
CA VAL A 478 -43.06 41.99 39.58
C VAL A 478 -42.81 42.31 38.12
N THR A 479 -41.76 43.07 37.82
CA THR A 479 -41.38 43.45 36.46
C THR A 479 -40.12 42.71 36.04
N MET A 480 -40.17 42.04 34.89
CA MET A 480 -39.02 41.38 34.26
C MET A 480 -39.00 41.72 32.77
N ASN A 481 -37.85 42.19 32.28
CA ASN A 481 -37.68 42.66 30.89
C ASN A 481 -38.71 43.73 30.45
N GLY A 482 -39.14 44.59 31.37
CA GLY A 482 -40.16 45.62 31.12
C GLY A 482 -41.61 45.11 31.01
N ASN A 483 -41.86 43.83 31.27
CA ASN A 483 -43.20 43.27 31.38
C ASN A 483 -43.62 43.15 32.85
N ASP A 484 -44.83 43.59 33.17
CA ASP A 484 -45.39 43.52 34.51
C ASP A 484 -46.17 42.21 34.71
N TYR A 485 -45.83 41.50 35.78
CA TYR A 485 -46.45 40.27 36.20
C TYR A 485 -47.20 40.54 37.51
N ALA A 486 -48.52 40.44 37.43
CA ALA A 486 -49.37 40.56 38.61
C ALA A 486 -49.20 39.32 39.50
N THR A 487 -49.00 39.55 40.79
CA THR A 487 -49.00 38.49 41.81
C THR A 487 -50.12 38.73 42.83
N THR A 488 -50.43 37.70 43.61
CA THR A 488 -51.36 37.79 44.74
C THR A 488 -50.57 37.67 46.03
N VAL A 489 -50.79 38.62 46.94
CA VAL A 489 -50.26 38.57 48.31
C VAL A 489 -51.26 37.80 49.19
N ASP A 490 -50.79 36.78 49.90
CA ASP A 490 -51.62 36.01 50.82
C ASP A 490 -51.87 36.76 52.15
N ALA A 491 -52.68 36.17 53.04
CA ALA A 491 -53.03 36.80 54.32
C ALA A 491 -51.84 36.96 55.29
N ASN A 492 -50.71 36.29 55.02
CA ASN A 492 -49.49 36.39 55.81
C ASN A 492 -48.46 37.34 55.18
N GLY A 493 -48.76 37.93 54.02
CA GLY A 493 -47.84 38.80 53.30
C GLY A 493 -46.92 38.09 52.31
N ASN A 494 -47.08 36.78 52.06
CA ASN A 494 -46.26 36.09 51.07
C ASN A 494 -46.84 36.31 49.67
N TRP A 495 -45.98 36.45 48.68
CA TRP A 495 -46.37 36.54 47.28
C TRP A 495 -45.57 35.55 46.43
N THR A 496 -46.14 35.18 45.28
CA THR A 496 -45.52 34.25 44.33
C THR A 496 -45.84 34.70 42.93
N VAL A 497 -44.82 34.79 42.08
CA VAL A 497 -44.96 35.03 40.64
C VAL A 497 -44.44 33.82 39.88
N THR A 498 -45.18 33.42 38.84
CA THR A 498 -44.79 32.32 37.95
C THR A 498 -44.57 32.88 36.57
N PHE A 499 -43.36 32.69 36.05
CA PHE A 499 -42.99 33.01 34.68
C PHE A 499 -43.25 31.78 33.80
N PRO A 500 -44.11 31.88 32.78
CA PRO A 500 -44.36 30.76 31.86
C PRO A 500 -43.14 30.44 31.00
N GLY A 501 -43.08 29.22 30.48
CA GLY A 501 -42.03 28.79 29.54
C GLY A 501 -41.87 29.74 28.35
N GLY A 502 -40.62 30.06 28.04
CA GLY A 502 -40.25 31.07 27.05
C GLY A 502 -40.18 32.50 27.56
N SER A 503 -40.40 32.74 28.87
CA SER A 503 -40.18 34.08 29.48
C SER A 503 -38.71 34.47 29.57
N PHE A 504 -37.80 33.49 29.52
CA PHE A 504 -36.36 33.67 29.45
C PHE A 504 -35.88 33.31 28.03
N PRO A 505 -35.63 34.30 27.15
CA PRO A 505 -35.05 34.06 25.84
C PRO A 505 -33.73 33.30 25.93
N GLY A 506 -33.45 32.44 24.94
CA GLY A 506 -32.19 31.70 24.93
C GLY A 506 -30.97 32.61 24.83
N GLY A 507 -29.91 32.26 25.57
CA GLY A 507 -28.64 32.98 25.65
C GLY A 507 -27.97 32.77 27.00
N GLU A 508 -26.83 33.44 27.17
CA GLU A 508 -26.09 33.52 28.43
C GLU A 508 -26.05 34.99 28.88
N TYR A 509 -26.79 35.33 29.93
CA TYR A 509 -26.92 36.70 30.44
C TYR A 509 -27.62 36.78 31.80
N ASP A 510 -27.43 37.91 32.47
CA ASP A 510 -28.17 38.28 33.68
C ASP A 510 -29.43 39.10 33.32
N ILE A 511 -30.60 38.73 33.84
CA ILE A 511 -31.85 39.46 33.66
C ILE A 511 -32.29 40.13 34.97
N PRO A 512 -32.48 41.46 35.00
CA PRO A 512 -32.97 42.14 36.19
C PRO A 512 -34.46 41.89 36.40
N VAL A 513 -34.83 41.63 37.66
CA VAL A 513 -36.20 41.45 38.11
C VAL A 513 -36.46 42.40 39.27
N SER A 514 -37.52 43.20 39.21
CA SER A 514 -37.89 44.13 40.29
C SER A 514 -39.29 43.84 40.80
N ALA A 515 -39.51 43.93 42.11
CA ALA A 515 -40.82 43.85 42.73
C ALA A 515 -41.17 45.21 43.34
N VAL A 516 -42.39 45.69 43.10
CA VAL A 516 -42.94 46.92 43.69
C VAL A 516 -44.19 46.57 44.47
N ALA A 517 -44.20 46.87 45.77
CA ALA A 517 -45.39 46.72 46.61
C ALA A 517 -46.07 48.07 46.82
N THR A 518 -47.40 48.07 46.86
CA THR A 518 -48.23 49.23 47.23
C THR A 518 -49.16 48.82 48.38
N SER A 519 -49.05 49.49 49.53
CA SER A 519 -49.90 49.24 50.70
C SER A 519 -51.35 49.68 50.46
N SER A 520 -52.26 49.32 51.37
CA SER A 520 -53.68 49.69 51.29
C SER A 520 -53.94 51.20 51.36
N VAL A 521 -53.03 51.97 51.98
CA VAL A 521 -53.07 53.45 52.08
C VAL A 521 -52.21 54.14 50.99
N GLY A 522 -51.61 53.36 50.09
CA GLY A 522 -50.87 53.86 48.93
C GLY A 522 -49.36 54.06 49.14
N ASN A 523 -48.76 53.56 50.23
CA ASN A 523 -47.31 53.61 50.40
C ASN A 523 -46.63 52.62 49.47
N VAL A 524 -45.59 53.07 48.75
CA VAL A 524 -44.86 52.24 47.79
C VAL A 524 -43.49 51.85 48.31
N SER A 525 -43.10 50.60 48.09
CA SER A 525 -41.74 50.10 48.31
C SER A 525 -41.31 49.26 47.11
N SER A 526 -39.99 49.14 46.89
CA SER A 526 -39.45 48.40 45.76
C SER A 526 -38.16 47.67 46.13
N THR A 527 -37.96 46.51 45.52
CA THR A 527 -36.72 45.72 45.61
C THR A 527 -36.37 45.14 44.24
N SER A 528 -35.12 44.72 44.04
CA SER A 528 -34.65 44.13 42.78
C SER A 528 -33.60 43.06 43.01
N MET A 529 -33.59 42.07 42.13
CA MET A 529 -32.59 41.02 42.06
C MET A 529 -32.19 40.76 40.59
N SER A 530 -31.17 39.93 40.39
CA SER A 530 -30.76 39.45 39.07
C SER A 530 -30.97 37.94 38.99
N VAL A 531 -31.49 37.46 37.87
CA VAL A 531 -31.55 36.03 37.56
C VAL A 531 -30.50 35.74 36.49
N THR A 532 -29.63 34.76 36.71
CA THR A 532 -28.69 34.32 35.69
C THR A 532 -29.39 33.31 34.76
N VAL A 533 -29.28 33.54 33.47
CA VAL A 533 -29.80 32.65 32.42
C VAL A 533 -28.61 32.11 31.65
N ASP A 534 -28.51 30.79 31.55
CA ASP A 534 -27.55 30.11 30.71
C ASP A 534 -28.22 28.93 30.01
N THR A 535 -28.72 29.18 28.80
CA THR A 535 -29.32 28.13 27.97
C THR A 535 -28.38 27.65 26.86
N VAL A 536 -27.12 28.04 26.90
CA VAL A 536 -26.16 27.76 25.83
C VAL A 536 -25.28 26.62 26.29
N GLY A 537 -25.07 25.67 25.40
CA GLY A 537 -24.10 24.61 25.57
C GLY A 537 -23.51 24.30 24.20
N PHE A 538 -22.26 23.87 24.14
CA PHE A 538 -21.71 23.29 22.93
C PHE A 538 -20.69 22.18 23.20
N VAL A 539 -20.55 21.31 22.20
CA VAL A 539 -19.41 20.40 22.08
C VAL A 539 -19.09 20.18 20.61
N THR A 540 -17.82 20.08 20.31
CA THR A 540 -17.29 19.71 19.01
C THR A 540 -16.42 18.47 19.18
N LEU A 541 -16.34 17.66 18.12
CA LEU A 541 -15.37 16.58 17.99
C LEU A 541 -14.39 17.01 16.90
N THR A 542 -13.14 17.23 17.27
CA THR A 542 -12.04 17.47 16.34
C THR A 542 -11.32 16.14 16.20
N ALA A 543 -11.44 15.49 15.05
CA ALA A 543 -10.85 14.16 14.87
C ALA A 543 -9.33 14.24 15.13
N GLY A 544 -8.90 13.58 16.21
CA GLY A 544 -7.50 13.25 16.48
C GLY A 544 -7.27 11.78 16.20
N ALA A 545 -6.10 11.46 15.67
CA ALA A 545 -5.63 10.16 15.17
C ALA A 545 -6.19 9.77 13.78
N GLY A 546 -5.26 9.50 12.87
CA GLY A 546 -5.40 9.56 11.41
C GLY A 546 -4.36 10.54 10.90
N THR A 547 -3.08 10.19 11.03
CA THR A 547 -1.95 11.03 10.59
C THR A 547 -1.90 11.08 9.06
N GLY A 548 -2.87 11.74 8.42
CA GLY A 548 -2.93 11.92 6.96
C GLY A 548 -3.66 10.84 6.16
N SER A 549 -4.02 9.70 6.75
CA SER A 549 -4.92 8.68 6.18
C SER A 549 -6.26 8.69 6.90
N ASP A 550 -7.37 8.58 6.19
CA ASP A 550 -8.74 8.47 6.75
C ASP A 550 -8.96 7.22 7.62
N PHE A 551 -7.91 6.44 7.91
CA PHE A 551 -7.91 5.16 8.62
C PHE A 551 -6.87 5.12 9.73
N ILE A 552 -7.21 4.48 10.85
CA ILE A 552 -6.29 4.06 11.91
C ILE A 552 -5.66 2.74 11.49
N ASN A 553 -4.35 2.74 11.25
CA ASN A 553 -3.59 1.53 10.93
C ASN A 553 -3.18 0.73 12.18
N GLU A 554 -2.63 -0.46 11.99
CA GLU A 554 -2.17 -1.35 13.07
C GLU A 554 -1.14 -0.68 14.01
N ALA A 555 -0.25 0.16 13.47
CA ALA A 555 0.77 0.85 14.25
C ALA A 555 0.16 1.97 15.12
N GLU A 556 -0.79 2.73 14.56
CA GLU A 556 -1.56 3.75 15.28
C GLU A 556 -2.48 3.10 16.32
N TRP A 557 -3.17 2.01 15.96
CA TRP A 557 -4.03 1.25 16.87
C TRP A 557 -3.25 0.72 18.08
N THR A 558 -2.04 0.18 17.88
CA THR A 558 -1.20 -0.35 18.97
C THR A 558 -0.79 0.73 19.97
N GLN A 559 -0.63 1.98 19.52
CA GLN A 559 -0.30 3.13 20.37
C GLN A 559 -1.50 3.67 21.15
N GLY A 560 -2.72 3.28 20.76
CA GLY A 560 -3.96 3.83 21.29
C GLY A 560 -4.45 5.01 20.46
N VAL A 561 -5.76 5.22 20.46
CA VAL A 561 -6.45 6.26 19.69
C VAL A 561 -6.80 7.42 20.61
N THR A 562 -6.31 8.62 20.31
CA THR A 562 -6.61 9.83 21.08
C THR A 562 -7.61 10.70 20.33
N LEU A 563 -8.80 10.91 20.91
CA LEU A 563 -9.81 11.80 20.37
C LEU A 563 -9.77 13.14 21.12
N ASN A 564 -10.03 14.24 20.41
CA ASN A 564 -10.07 15.57 20.99
C ASN A 564 -11.23 16.39 20.45
N GLY A 565 -11.41 17.57 21.01
CA GLY A 565 -12.43 18.52 20.57
C GLY A 565 -12.47 19.71 21.48
N THR A 566 -13.54 20.49 21.38
CA THR A 566 -13.80 21.62 22.28
C THR A 566 -15.20 21.53 22.86
N SER A 567 -15.35 22.03 24.08
CA SER A 567 -16.62 22.26 24.76
C SER A 567 -16.53 23.61 25.46
N GLU A 568 -17.56 23.97 26.22
CA GLU A 568 -17.43 25.10 27.14
C GLU A 568 -16.43 24.77 28.25
N PRO A 569 -15.62 25.76 28.70
CA PRO A 569 -14.75 25.59 29.85
C PRO A 569 -15.53 25.15 31.08
N GLY A 570 -15.03 24.12 31.76
CA GLY A 570 -15.68 23.57 32.96
C GLY A 570 -16.82 22.58 32.69
N SER A 571 -17.20 22.33 31.43
CA SER A 571 -18.11 21.23 31.11
C SER A 571 -17.53 19.87 31.51
N THR A 572 -18.41 18.91 31.81
CA THR A 572 -18.07 17.49 31.82
C THR A 572 -18.29 16.91 30.42
N VAL A 573 -17.35 16.13 29.90
CA VAL A 573 -17.43 15.54 28.56
C VAL A 573 -17.31 14.02 28.65
N MET A 574 -18.26 13.30 28.05
CA MET A 574 -18.26 11.84 27.93
C MET A 574 -18.17 11.45 26.46
N VAL A 575 -17.19 10.61 26.12
CA VAL A 575 -16.96 10.13 24.75
C VAL A 575 -17.23 8.64 24.68
N THR A 576 -18.06 8.24 23.73
CA THR A 576 -18.41 6.84 23.47
C THR A 576 -17.91 6.43 22.09
N VAL A 577 -17.12 5.36 22.01
CA VAL A 577 -16.72 4.72 20.75
C VAL A 577 -17.27 3.31 20.74
N GLY A 578 -18.19 3.02 19.81
CA GLY A 578 -18.94 1.77 19.81
C GLY A 578 -19.73 1.56 21.10
N THR A 579 -19.27 0.66 21.98
CA THR A 579 -19.91 0.38 23.28
C THR A 579 -19.09 0.85 24.49
N VAL A 580 -17.89 1.39 24.27
CA VAL A 580 -16.99 1.84 25.34
C VAL A 580 -17.18 3.33 25.56
N THR A 581 -17.37 3.75 26.80
CA THR A 581 -17.60 5.15 27.17
C THR A 581 -16.60 5.59 28.24
N TYR A 582 -15.90 6.69 28.00
CA TYR A 582 -14.95 7.28 28.93
C TYR A 582 -15.19 8.78 29.14
N PRO A 583 -14.88 9.30 30.35
CA PRO A 583 -14.80 10.73 30.56
C PRO A 583 -13.57 11.30 29.86
N ALA A 584 -13.73 12.43 29.17
CA ALA A 584 -12.61 13.21 28.65
C ALA A 584 -12.07 14.16 29.72
N THR A 585 -10.79 14.53 29.59
CA THR A 585 -10.19 15.60 30.39
C THR A 585 -10.46 16.92 29.68
N VAL A 586 -11.15 17.85 30.34
CA VAL A 586 -11.48 19.18 29.81
C VAL A 586 -10.53 20.21 30.43
N ALA A 587 -9.76 20.90 29.59
CA ALA A 587 -8.85 21.95 30.00
C ALA A 587 -9.59 23.27 30.26
N ALA A 588 -8.89 24.23 30.90
CA ALA A 588 -9.46 25.53 31.25
C ALA A 588 -9.86 26.40 30.06
N ASP A 589 -9.36 26.09 28.85
CA ASP A 589 -9.75 26.77 27.61
C ASP A 589 -10.90 26.06 26.86
N GLY A 590 -11.46 24.98 27.44
CA GLY A 590 -12.53 24.19 26.84
C GLY A 590 -12.06 23.14 25.84
N SER A 591 -10.75 23.03 25.56
CA SER A 591 -10.23 21.88 24.82
C SER A 591 -10.36 20.61 25.65
N TRP A 592 -10.70 19.49 25.01
CA TRP A 592 -10.81 18.21 25.71
C TRP A 592 -10.09 17.10 24.96
N THR A 593 -9.62 16.10 25.72
CA THR A 593 -8.93 14.92 25.19
C THR A 593 -9.39 13.65 25.90
N VAL A 594 -9.49 12.55 25.15
CA VAL A 594 -9.71 11.20 25.69
C VAL A 594 -8.87 10.19 24.92
N GLU A 595 -8.32 9.22 25.63
CA GLU A 595 -7.53 8.14 25.05
C GLU A 595 -8.31 6.82 25.14
N PHE A 596 -8.35 6.09 24.03
CA PHE A 596 -8.83 4.71 23.96
C PHE A 596 -7.63 3.80 23.75
N ALA A 597 -7.41 2.87 24.68
CA ALA A 597 -6.35 1.88 24.54
C ALA A 597 -6.71 0.90 23.43
N SER A 598 -5.71 0.23 22.87
CA SER A 598 -5.91 -0.81 21.85
C SER A 598 -6.88 -1.91 22.31
N SER A 599 -6.93 -2.24 23.61
CA SER A 599 -7.89 -3.21 24.15
C SER A 599 -9.36 -2.77 24.08
N ASP A 600 -9.61 -1.47 23.94
CA ASP A 600 -10.96 -0.91 23.91
C ASP A 600 -11.57 -0.98 22.50
N LEU A 601 -10.73 -1.12 21.48
CA LEU A 601 -11.08 -1.15 20.07
C LEU A 601 -10.69 -2.51 19.48
N PRO A 602 -11.65 -3.34 19.02
CA PRO A 602 -11.32 -4.58 18.32
C PRO A 602 -10.34 -4.37 17.15
N ARG A 603 -9.52 -5.38 16.86
CA ARG A 603 -8.77 -5.43 15.61
C ARG A 603 -9.71 -5.76 14.45
N GLY A 604 -9.33 -5.31 13.25
CA GLY A 604 -10.02 -5.62 12.00
C GLY A 604 -10.15 -4.43 11.07
N GLU A 605 -10.79 -4.65 9.92
CA GLU A 605 -11.23 -3.60 9.00
C GLU A 605 -12.72 -3.27 9.24
N TYR A 606 -13.01 -2.15 9.89
CA TYR A 606 -14.38 -1.70 10.14
C TYR A 606 -14.49 -0.21 10.48
N GLN A 607 -15.70 0.33 10.31
CA GLN A 607 -16.06 1.67 10.75
C GLN A 607 -16.90 1.61 12.02
N THR A 608 -16.63 2.49 12.99
CA THR A 608 -17.44 2.64 14.22
C THR A 608 -17.81 4.09 14.48
N THR A 609 -18.96 4.33 15.12
CA THR A 609 -19.44 5.67 15.47
C THR A 609 -18.80 6.15 16.78
N VAL A 610 -18.44 7.43 16.80
CA VAL A 610 -18.05 8.19 17.98
C VAL A 610 -19.23 9.07 18.38
N ASN A 611 -19.62 9.05 19.65
CA ASN A 611 -20.64 9.94 20.22
C ASN A 611 -20.08 10.65 21.44
N VAL A 612 -20.03 11.97 21.38
CA VAL A 612 -19.58 12.86 22.45
C VAL A 612 -20.79 13.56 23.05
N VAL A 613 -20.86 13.61 24.37
CA VAL A 613 -21.86 14.39 25.11
C VAL A 613 -21.13 15.28 26.10
N ALA A 614 -21.37 16.58 26.05
CA ALA A 614 -20.92 17.53 27.05
C ALA A 614 -22.10 18.03 27.88
N THR A 615 -21.87 18.24 29.18
CA THR A 615 -22.79 18.93 30.08
C THR A 615 -22.05 20.07 30.75
N ASP A 616 -22.51 21.30 30.55
CA ASP A 616 -21.92 22.51 31.14
C ASP A 616 -22.26 22.69 32.63
N GLY A 617 -21.86 23.85 33.19
CA GLY A 617 -22.08 24.18 34.59
C GLY A 617 -23.53 24.51 34.96
N ALA A 618 -24.36 24.93 34.00
CA ALA A 618 -25.79 25.17 34.16
C ALA A 618 -26.64 23.90 33.93
N GLY A 619 -26.01 22.82 33.49
CA GLY A 619 -26.65 21.54 33.20
C GLY A 619 -27.21 21.41 31.78
N ASN A 620 -26.90 22.31 30.84
CA ASN A 620 -27.27 22.09 29.45
C ASN A 620 -26.42 20.97 28.86
N SER A 621 -27.05 20.11 28.04
CA SER A 621 -26.38 18.99 27.40
C SER A 621 -26.30 19.19 25.89
N SER A 622 -25.11 19.03 25.34
CA SER A 622 -24.82 19.10 23.90
C SER A 622 -24.17 17.82 23.43
N SER A 623 -24.32 17.48 22.15
CA SER A 623 -23.69 16.29 21.58
C SER A 623 -23.07 16.53 20.22
N ALA A 624 -22.03 15.76 19.93
CA ALA A 624 -21.37 15.68 18.64
C ALA A 624 -21.16 14.22 18.26
N THR A 625 -21.20 13.92 16.96
CA THR A 625 -20.98 12.56 16.44
C THR A 625 -19.90 12.57 15.38
N GLY A 626 -19.11 11.51 15.32
CA GLY A 626 -18.14 11.26 14.24
C GLY A 626 -18.01 9.78 13.92
N THR A 627 -17.06 9.43 13.07
CA THR A 627 -16.72 8.06 12.72
C THR A 627 -15.23 7.82 12.86
N LEU A 628 -14.86 6.61 13.26
CA LEU A 628 -13.50 6.11 13.26
C LEU A 628 -13.44 4.95 12.28
N ASN A 629 -12.55 5.03 11.28
CA ASN A 629 -12.27 3.91 10.39
C ASN A 629 -11.03 3.21 10.93
N ILE A 630 -11.18 1.94 11.30
CA ILE A 630 -10.11 1.10 11.80
C ILE A 630 -9.80 0.10 10.70
N ASP A 631 -8.53 0.03 10.32
CA ASP A 631 -8.02 -0.95 9.39
C ASP A 631 -6.65 -1.42 9.89
N THR A 632 -6.62 -2.56 10.57
CA THR A 632 -5.39 -3.11 11.15
C THR A 632 -4.95 -4.40 10.45
N GLU A 633 -5.54 -4.72 9.30
CA GLU A 633 -5.37 -6.03 8.65
C GLU A 633 -4.83 -5.83 7.23
N LEU A 634 -3.73 -6.53 6.92
CA LEU A 634 -3.25 -6.65 5.55
C LEU A 634 -2.62 -8.02 5.38
N ASP A 635 -3.09 -8.77 4.40
CA ASP A 635 -2.47 -10.03 4.00
C ASP A 635 -1.70 -9.88 2.67
N VAL A 636 -0.59 -10.61 2.55
CA VAL A 636 0.13 -10.79 1.29
C VAL A 636 0.67 -12.19 1.20
N ALA A 637 0.64 -12.78 0.00
CA ALA A 637 1.23 -14.07 -0.29
C ALA A 637 1.87 -14.05 -1.69
N VAL A 638 3.01 -14.73 -1.84
CA VAL A 638 3.66 -15.00 -3.14
C VAL A 638 3.51 -16.46 -3.54
N ASN A 639 3.15 -16.71 -4.80
CA ASN A 639 3.08 -18.05 -5.36
C ASN A 639 4.41 -18.44 -6.02
N THR A 640 5.32 -19.03 -5.26
CA THR A 640 6.57 -19.60 -5.78
C THR A 640 6.41 -21.04 -6.25
N ALA A 641 5.54 -21.83 -5.62
CA ALA A 641 5.40 -23.26 -5.89
C ALA A 641 4.80 -23.58 -7.26
N GLY A 642 4.01 -22.66 -7.83
CA GLY A 642 3.41 -22.82 -9.15
C GLY A 642 4.06 -21.96 -10.24
N ILE A 643 5.27 -21.44 -10.01
CA ILE A 643 5.94 -20.60 -11.02
C ILE A 643 6.17 -21.39 -12.30
N GLU A 644 5.84 -20.78 -13.44
CA GLU A 644 5.87 -21.38 -14.79
C GLU A 644 5.19 -22.76 -14.95
N GLY A 645 4.37 -23.16 -13.97
CA GLY A 645 3.55 -24.37 -13.98
C GLY A 645 4.14 -25.58 -13.25
N ASP A 646 5.45 -25.64 -13.02
CA ASP A 646 6.13 -26.77 -12.37
C ASP A 646 7.00 -26.38 -11.15
N GLY A 647 7.14 -25.08 -10.87
CA GLY A 647 7.85 -24.60 -9.69
C GLY A 647 9.35 -24.38 -9.88
N THR A 648 9.91 -24.61 -11.08
CA THR A 648 11.33 -24.39 -11.39
C THR A 648 11.47 -23.57 -12.66
N ILE A 649 12.35 -22.58 -12.68
CA ILE A 649 12.57 -21.79 -13.91
C ILE A 649 13.62 -22.49 -14.77
N ASN A 650 13.23 -22.95 -15.96
CA ASN A 650 14.13 -23.56 -16.94
C ASN A 650 14.76 -22.53 -17.90
N HIS A 651 15.66 -22.98 -18.79
CA HIS A 651 16.36 -22.11 -19.74
C HIS A 651 15.43 -21.36 -20.70
N VAL A 652 14.36 -22.01 -21.17
CA VAL A 652 13.41 -21.43 -22.12
C VAL A 652 12.60 -20.34 -21.42
N GLU A 653 12.06 -20.65 -20.24
CA GLU A 653 11.31 -19.72 -19.40
C GLU A 653 12.16 -18.53 -18.96
N ALA A 654 13.41 -18.77 -18.53
CA ALA A 654 14.35 -17.71 -18.19
C ALA A 654 14.62 -16.78 -19.39
N SER A 655 14.68 -17.32 -20.61
CA SER A 655 14.93 -16.53 -21.83
C SER A 655 13.73 -15.71 -22.29
N ASP A 656 12.51 -16.18 -22.02
CA ASP A 656 11.26 -15.48 -22.33
C ASP A 656 10.88 -14.44 -21.25
N GLY A 657 11.40 -14.61 -20.03
CA GLY A 657 11.03 -13.83 -18.85
C GLY A 657 9.93 -14.53 -18.05
N VAL A 658 9.90 -14.27 -16.75
CA VAL A 658 9.06 -14.99 -15.78
C VAL A 658 8.05 -14.05 -15.14
N ILE A 659 6.82 -14.52 -14.95
CA ILE A 659 5.75 -13.76 -14.30
C ILE A 659 5.52 -14.32 -12.90
N LEU A 660 5.88 -13.55 -11.88
CA LEU A 660 5.52 -13.87 -10.50
C LEU A 660 4.10 -13.43 -10.21
N THR A 661 3.40 -14.23 -9.42
CA THR A 661 2.01 -14.00 -9.04
C THR A 661 1.82 -14.20 -7.55
N GLY A 662 0.73 -13.67 -7.02
CA GLY A 662 0.34 -13.90 -5.65
C GLY A 662 -0.99 -13.23 -5.32
N THR A 663 -1.26 -13.10 -4.03
CA THR A 663 -2.47 -12.45 -3.53
C THR A 663 -2.13 -11.40 -2.47
N THR A 664 -3.00 -10.41 -2.34
CA THR A 664 -3.04 -9.41 -1.28
C THR A 664 -4.46 -8.88 -1.17
N ASP A 665 -4.71 -7.94 -0.28
CA ASP A 665 -6.03 -7.31 -0.18
C ASP A 665 -6.30 -6.35 -1.35
N PRO A 666 -7.54 -6.30 -1.89
CA PRO A 666 -7.87 -5.44 -3.02
C PRO A 666 -7.55 -3.96 -2.75
N GLY A 667 -6.82 -3.33 -3.67
CA GLY A 667 -6.45 -1.91 -3.57
C GLY A 667 -5.11 -1.66 -2.89
N ALA A 668 -4.49 -2.68 -2.27
CA ALA A 668 -3.11 -2.58 -1.81
C ALA A 668 -2.14 -2.41 -2.97
N THR A 669 -1.01 -1.76 -2.70
CA THR A 669 0.16 -1.69 -3.57
C THR A 669 1.12 -2.81 -3.21
N VAL A 670 1.80 -3.42 -4.20
CA VAL A 670 2.74 -4.52 -3.97
C VAL A 670 4.06 -4.24 -4.65
N MET A 671 5.15 -4.39 -3.89
CA MET A 671 6.53 -4.36 -4.38
C MET A 671 7.12 -5.76 -4.28
N VAL A 672 7.71 -6.24 -5.36
CA VAL A 672 8.33 -7.57 -5.43
C VAL A 672 9.82 -7.41 -5.67
N ASN A 673 10.62 -8.00 -4.80
CA ASN A 673 12.07 -8.13 -4.95
C ASN A 673 12.40 -9.56 -5.36
N PHE A 674 13.02 -9.74 -6.52
CA PHE A 674 13.51 -11.02 -7.01
C PHE A 674 15.03 -10.90 -7.21
N GLU A 675 15.82 -11.62 -6.40
CA GLU A 675 17.29 -11.58 -6.43
C GLU A 675 17.89 -10.15 -6.38
N GLY A 676 17.29 -9.26 -5.60
CA GLY A 676 17.73 -7.86 -5.45
C GLY A 676 17.12 -6.90 -6.48
N VAL A 677 16.40 -7.40 -7.49
CA VAL A 677 15.68 -6.57 -8.46
C VAL A 677 14.27 -6.29 -7.94
N VAL A 678 14.01 -5.02 -7.62
CA VAL A 678 12.71 -4.57 -7.07
C VAL A 678 11.83 -4.00 -8.18
N ARG A 679 10.59 -4.51 -8.31
CA ARG A 679 9.59 -4.04 -9.26
C ARG A 679 8.20 -3.90 -8.60
N PRO A 680 7.40 -2.89 -8.99
CA PRO A 680 6.00 -2.82 -8.60
C PRO A 680 5.19 -3.90 -9.33
N ALA A 681 4.29 -4.58 -8.60
CA ALA A 681 3.32 -5.50 -9.16
C ALA A 681 2.02 -4.77 -9.53
N THR A 682 1.27 -5.34 -10.47
CA THR A 682 -0.09 -4.90 -10.78
C THR A 682 -1.07 -5.71 -9.95
N VAL A 683 -1.77 -5.06 -9.02
CA VAL A 683 -2.81 -5.67 -8.18
C VAL A 683 -4.17 -5.50 -8.88
N SER A 684 -4.91 -6.59 -9.03
CA SER A 684 -6.24 -6.57 -9.64
C SER A 684 -7.34 -6.36 -8.58
N ALA A 685 -8.57 -6.07 -9.04
CA ALA A 685 -9.70 -5.76 -8.15
C ALA A 685 -10.12 -6.91 -7.22
N ASN A 686 -9.64 -8.13 -7.42
CA ASN A 686 -9.88 -9.28 -6.53
C ASN A 686 -8.69 -9.60 -5.62
N GLY A 687 -7.65 -8.76 -5.58
CA GLY A 687 -6.47 -8.97 -4.75
C GLY A 687 -5.37 -9.86 -5.35
N THR A 688 -5.57 -10.45 -6.54
CA THR A 688 -4.47 -11.15 -7.22
C THR A 688 -3.51 -10.16 -7.84
N TRP A 689 -2.20 -10.35 -7.67
CA TRP A 689 -1.18 -9.50 -8.24
C TRP A 689 -0.27 -10.26 -9.20
N THR A 690 0.30 -9.53 -10.17
CA THR A 690 1.30 -10.05 -11.11
C THR A 690 2.45 -9.07 -11.30
N VAL A 691 3.65 -9.60 -11.52
CA VAL A 691 4.84 -8.81 -11.88
C VAL A 691 5.68 -9.59 -12.87
N ASN A 692 6.16 -8.91 -13.91
CA ASN A 692 6.98 -9.52 -14.95
C ASN A 692 8.46 -9.20 -14.75
N PHE A 693 9.29 -10.22 -14.66
CA PHE A 693 10.74 -10.14 -14.65
C PHE A 693 11.29 -10.56 -16.03
N PRO A 694 11.81 -9.62 -16.85
CA PRO A 694 12.42 -9.95 -18.13
C PRO A 694 13.67 -10.81 -17.95
N ALA A 695 14.08 -11.50 -19.03
CA ALA A 695 15.20 -12.44 -19.03
C ALA A 695 16.51 -11.94 -18.38
N GLY A 696 16.83 -10.65 -18.52
CA GLY A 696 18.05 -10.06 -17.92
C GLY A 696 18.02 -9.94 -16.39
N ASP A 697 16.84 -10.06 -15.77
CA ASP A 697 16.66 -10.01 -14.31
C ASP A 697 16.67 -11.42 -13.69
N ILE A 698 16.73 -12.49 -14.50
CA ILE A 698 16.65 -13.88 -14.05
C ILE A 698 18.08 -14.46 -13.99
N PRO A 699 18.49 -15.07 -12.86
CA PRO A 699 19.80 -15.69 -12.77
C PRO A 699 19.91 -16.89 -13.72
N SER A 700 21.10 -17.13 -14.27
CA SER A 700 21.39 -18.32 -15.08
C SER A 700 22.13 -19.38 -14.26
N GLY A 701 22.05 -20.64 -14.68
CA GLY A 701 22.71 -21.78 -14.06
C GLY A 701 21.75 -22.59 -13.21
N GLU A 702 22.31 -23.45 -12.34
CA GLU A 702 21.57 -24.20 -11.34
C GLU A 702 21.73 -23.51 -9.98
N THR A 703 20.68 -22.85 -9.52
CA THR A 703 20.69 -22.01 -8.31
C THR A 703 19.30 -21.93 -7.67
N THR A 704 19.20 -21.23 -6.55
CA THR A 704 17.94 -20.93 -5.88
C THR A 704 17.82 -19.42 -5.73
N ALA A 705 16.83 -18.84 -6.40
CA ALA A 705 16.53 -17.41 -6.38
C ALA A 705 15.61 -17.06 -5.20
N SER A 706 15.98 -16.06 -4.41
CA SER A 706 15.19 -15.46 -3.36
C SER A 706 14.14 -14.50 -3.91
N VAL A 707 12.94 -14.56 -3.31
CA VAL A 707 11.86 -13.60 -3.56
C VAL A 707 11.34 -13.06 -2.24
N SER A 708 11.13 -11.74 -2.16
CA SER A 708 10.39 -11.11 -1.07
C SER A 708 9.38 -10.13 -1.64
N VAL A 709 8.15 -10.17 -1.12
CA VAL A 709 7.07 -9.28 -1.51
C VAL A 709 6.65 -8.43 -0.32
N THR A 710 6.34 -7.17 -0.58
CA THR A 710 5.84 -6.23 0.42
C THR A 710 4.58 -5.59 -0.12
N ALA A 711 3.48 -5.74 0.60
CA ALA A 711 2.22 -5.06 0.31
C ALA A 711 2.05 -3.83 1.23
N THR A 712 1.34 -2.82 0.75
CA THR A 712 0.91 -1.67 1.55
C THR A 712 -0.50 -1.25 1.14
N ASP A 713 -1.44 -1.24 2.07
CA ASP A 713 -2.84 -0.84 1.84
C ASP A 713 -3.06 0.68 1.93
N ALA A 714 -4.32 1.10 1.94
CA ALA A 714 -4.71 2.51 2.03
C ALA A 714 -4.58 3.10 3.44
N ALA A 715 -4.64 2.26 4.49
CA ALA A 715 -4.38 2.67 5.87
C ALA A 715 -2.88 2.81 6.16
N GLY A 716 -2.03 2.26 5.29
CA GLY A 716 -0.59 2.24 5.46
C GLY A 716 -0.10 1.03 6.26
N ASN A 717 -0.93 0.01 6.48
CA ASN A 717 -0.44 -1.27 6.99
C ASN A 717 0.52 -1.86 5.96
N THR A 718 1.55 -2.55 6.44
CA THR A 718 2.50 -3.25 5.59
C THR A 718 2.58 -4.72 5.95
N ALA A 719 2.50 -5.59 4.95
CA ALA A 719 2.68 -7.03 5.12
C ALA A 719 3.79 -7.52 4.19
N THR A 720 4.50 -8.57 4.59
CA THR A 720 5.56 -9.17 3.79
C THR A 720 5.43 -10.68 3.73
N ASP A 721 5.69 -11.24 2.56
CA ASP A 721 5.87 -12.68 2.36
C ASP A 721 7.15 -12.93 1.57
N SER A 722 7.73 -14.11 1.73
CA SER A 722 9.00 -14.44 1.09
C SER A 722 9.09 -15.92 0.76
N GLY A 723 9.92 -16.23 -0.22
CA GLY A 723 10.14 -17.60 -0.64
C GLY A 723 11.40 -17.73 -1.46
N THR A 724 11.58 -18.92 -2.00
CA THR A 724 12.66 -19.25 -2.91
C THR A 724 12.12 -19.98 -4.12
N ILE A 725 12.76 -19.77 -5.26
CA ILE A 725 12.43 -20.38 -6.54
C ILE A 725 13.69 -21.09 -7.05
N PRO A 726 13.66 -22.42 -7.24
CA PRO A 726 14.69 -23.14 -7.97
C PRO A 726 14.80 -22.59 -9.41
N VAL A 727 16.03 -22.35 -9.85
CA VAL A 727 16.35 -21.96 -11.21
C VAL A 727 17.36 -22.95 -11.74
N ASP A 728 17.03 -23.62 -12.83
CA ASP A 728 17.90 -24.59 -13.48
C ASP A 728 17.85 -24.34 -14.99
N THR A 729 18.88 -23.67 -15.51
CA THR A 729 18.98 -23.38 -16.95
C THR A 729 20.00 -24.24 -17.68
N LEU A 730 20.48 -25.35 -17.11
CA LEU A 730 21.60 -26.12 -17.65
C LEU A 730 21.38 -27.63 -17.50
N VAL A 731 21.66 -28.39 -18.56
CA VAL A 731 21.92 -29.82 -18.40
C VAL A 731 23.41 -30.00 -18.15
N ASN A 732 23.80 -30.68 -17.06
CA ASN A 732 25.21 -30.89 -16.74
C ASN A 732 25.74 -32.28 -17.18
N ALA A 733 27.07 -32.37 -17.28
CA ALA A 733 27.82 -33.63 -17.36
C ALA A 733 27.48 -34.62 -18.49
N LEU A 734 26.87 -34.18 -19.61
CA LEU A 734 26.66 -35.01 -20.79
C LEU A 734 28.00 -35.35 -21.47
N THR A 735 28.36 -36.63 -21.51
CA THR A 735 29.57 -37.17 -22.14
C THR A 735 29.27 -38.44 -22.94
N LEU A 736 30.17 -38.81 -23.87
CA LEU A 736 30.22 -40.09 -24.57
C LEU A 736 31.55 -40.79 -24.22
N SER A 737 31.49 -42.03 -23.75
CA SER A 737 32.67 -42.83 -23.40
C SER A 737 33.45 -43.21 -24.64
N HIS A 738 34.78 -43.17 -24.56
CA HIS A 738 35.70 -43.58 -25.62
C HIS A 738 36.77 -44.56 -25.09
N PRO A 739 37.36 -45.39 -25.96
CA PRO A 739 36.96 -45.58 -27.37
C PRO A 739 35.57 -46.24 -27.48
N ILE A 740 34.87 -46.01 -28.60
CA ILE A 740 33.74 -46.83 -29.03
C ILE A 740 34.29 -48.20 -29.39
N GLU A 741 33.66 -49.24 -28.85
CA GLU A 741 34.23 -50.59 -28.82
C GLU A 741 35.65 -50.58 -28.22
N THR A 742 36.66 -51.01 -28.97
CA THR A 742 38.04 -51.09 -28.46
C THR A 742 39.00 -50.07 -29.07
N ASP A 743 38.64 -49.49 -30.21
CA ASP A 743 39.55 -48.69 -31.05
C ASP A 743 38.86 -47.59 -31.88
N ASP A 744 37.60 -47.23 -31.58
CA ASP A 744 36.79 -46.25 -32.32
C ASP A 744 36.46 -46.65 -33.77
N ILE A 745 36.65 -47.94 -34.11
CA ILE A 745 36.26 -48.53 -35.38
C ILE A 745 35.30 -49.67 -35.07
N ILE A 746 34.14 -49.69 -35.73
CA ILE A 746 33.19 -50.80 -35.63
C ILE A 746 33.51 -51.76 -36.77
N ASN A 747 34.19 -52.87 -36.45
CA ASN A 747 34.53 -53.90 -37.41
C ASN A 747 33.35 -54.83 -37.73
N PHE A 748 33.51 -55.76 -38.68
CA PHE A 748 32.47 -56.70 -39.09
C PHE A 748 31.92 -57.55 -37.93
N VAL A 749 32.80 -57.97 -37.01
CA VAL A 749 32.41 -58.81 -35.86
C VAL A 749 31.60 -57.99 -34.87
N GLU A 750 32.08 -56.79 -34.52
CA GLU A 750 31.40 -55.86 -33.62
C GLU A 750 30.06 -55.40 -34.19
N ALA A 751 30.01 -55.01 -35.47
CA ALA A 751 28.77 -54.68 -36.15
C ALA A 751 27.76 -55.85 -36.14
N SER A 752 28.23 -57.09 -36.26
CA SER A 752 27.38 -58.28 -36.28
C SER A 752 26.85 -58.68 -34.89
N ASP A 753 27.60 -58.38 -33.83
CA ASP A 753 27.18 -58.61 -32.44
C ASP A 753 26.29 -57.46 -31.91
N GLY A 754 26.37 -56.29 -32.54
CA GLY A 754 25.73 -55.05 -32.11
C GLY A 754 26.67 -54.21 -31.26
N VAL A 755 26.43 -52.89 -31.23
CA VAL A 755 27.31 -51.92 -30.57
C VAL A 755 26.60 -51.31 -29.38
N THR A 756 27.31 -51.21 -28.25
CA THR A 756 26.82 -50.55 -27.04
C THR A 756 27.53 -49.22 -26.87
N LEU A 757 26.79 -48.11 -26.94
CA LEU A 757 27.32 -46.78 -26.60
C LEU A 757 27.05 -46.48 -25.12
N THR A 758 28.02 -45.89 -24.44
CA THR A 758 27.89 -45.50 -23.04
C THR A 758 28.39 -44.08 -22.81
N GLY A 759 28.02 -43.48 -21.69
CA GLY A 759 28.54 -42.18 -21.27
C GLY A 759 27.99 -41.77 -19.92
N THR A 760 28.13 -40.49 -19.58
CA THR A 760 27.51 -39.89 -18.40
C THR A 760 26.59 -38.74 -18.76
N VAL A 761 25.68 -38.43 -17.86
CA VAL A 761 24.84 -37.23 -17.84
C VAL A 761 24.56 -36.92 -16.37
N GLU A 762 24.01 -35.75 -16.08
CA GLU A 762 23.47 -35.45 -14.77
C GLU A 762 22.45 -36.51 -14.28
N PRO A 763 22.53 -36.98 -13.01
CA PRO A 763 21.60 -37.95 -12.46
C PRO A 763 20.14 -37.49 -12.56
N GLY A 764 19.27 -38.35 -13.08
CA GLY A 764 17.85 -38.05 -13.26
C GLY A 764 17.48 -37.50 -14.64
N SER A 765 18.46 -37.09 -15.46
CA SER A 765 18.22 -36.76 -16.86
C SER A 765 17.86 -38.00 -17.68
N SER A 766 17.15 -37.76 -18.79
CA SER A 766 16.93 -38.73 -19.86
C SER A 766 17.90 -38.47 -21.01
N VAL A 767 18.32 -39.52 -21.73
CA VAL A 767 19.20 -39.38 -22.90
C VAL A 767 18.61 -40.17 -24.07
N ILE A 768 18.55 -39.54 -25.23
CA ILE A 768 18.26 -40.17 -26.53
C ILE A 768 19.55 -40.14 -27.35
N VAL A 769 20.00 -41.30 -27.79
CA VAL A 769 21.21 -41.43 -28.60
C VAL A 769 20.84 -41.88 -30.00
N GLN A 770 21.41 -41.21 -30.98
CA GLN A 770 21.31 -41.54 -32.38
C GLN A 770 22.65 -42.07 -32.89
N LEU A 771 22.64 -43.18 -33.63
CA LEU A 771 23.77 -43.69 -34.41
C LEU A 771 23.32 -43.76 -35.88
N GLY A 772 23.95 -42.95 -36.73
CA GLY A 772 23.48 -42.73 -38.10
C GLY A 772 22.06 -42.18 -38.12
N ASP A 773 21.12 -42.93 -38.69
CA ASP A 773 19.71 -42.55 -38.79
C ASP A 773 18.82 -43.19 -37.69
N VAL A 774 19.38 -44.07 -36.85
CA VAL A 774 18.62 -44.82 -35.83
C VAL A 774 18.76 -44.13 -34.48
N SER A 775 17.65 -43.94 -33.76
CA SER A 775 17.63 -43.32 -32.42
C SER A 775 17.00 -44.23 -31.39
N HIS A 776 17.65 -44.36 -30.23
CA HIS A 776 17.16 -45.11 -29.08
C HIS A 776 17.20 -44.26 -27.81
N ALA A 777 16.29 -44.55 -26.89
CA ALA A 777 16.39 -44.02 -25.53
C ALA A 777 17.45 -44.82 -24.76
N ALA A 778 18.41 -44.15 -24.16
CA ALA A 778 19.40 -44.77 -23.30
C ALA A 778 18.80 -45.10 -21.93
N THR A 779 19.34 -46.14 -21.28
CA THR A 779 19.06 -46.42 -19.87
C THR A 779 20.05 -45.63 -19.03
N VAL A 780 19.55 -44.69 -18.21
CA VAL A 780 20.36 -43.85 -17.31
C VAL A 780 20.22 -44.39 -15.87
N ASP A 781 21.35 -44.66 -15.21
CA ASP A 781 21.37 -45.13 -13.82
C ASP A 781 21.28 -43.98 -12.80
N VAL A 782 21.19 -44.33 -11.51
CA VAL A 782 21.06 -43.35 -10.40
C VAL A 782 22.29 -42.45 -10.22
N ASN A 783 23.42 -42.78 -10.83
CA ASN A 783 24.65 -41.98 -10.82
C ASN A 783 24.82 -41.20 -12.12
N GLY A 784 23.86 -41.27 -13.05
CA GLY A 784 23.93 -40.58 -14.33
C GLY A 784 24.74 -41.31 -15.40
N ASN A 785 25.15 -42.57 -15.18
CA ASN A 785 25.77 -43.35 -16.26
C ASN A 785 24.68 -43.83 -17.22
N TRP A 786 24.85 -43.60 -18.51
CA TRP A 786 23.89 -44.03 -19.51
C TRP A 786 24.48 -45.09 -20.44
N THR A 787 23.63 -46.00 -20.90
CA THR A 787 23.96 -47.08 -21.85
C THR A 787 22.84 -47.23 -22.87
N VAL A 788 23.21 -47.50 -24.11
CA VAL A 788 22.27 -47.76 -25.22
C VAL A 788 22.87 -48.79 -26.17
N ASP A 789 22.04 -49.72 -26.62
CA ASP A 789 22.46 -50.80 -27.51
C ASP A 789 21.87 -50.57 -28.90
N PHE A 790 22.68 -50.78 -29.93
CA PHE A 790 22.29 -50.81 -31.34
C PHE A 790 22.45 -52.22 -31.88
N ALA A 791 21.39 -52.78 -32.43
CA ALA A 791 21.41 -54.12 -32.98
C ALA A 791 22.16 -54.15 -34.32
N ALA A 792 22.69 -55.32 -34.70
CA ALA A 792 23.41 -55.48 -35.97
C ALA A 792 22.64 -55.01 -37.22
N SER A 793 21.31 -55.18 -37.24
CA SER A 793 20.47 -54.69 -38.36
C SER A 793 20.41 -53.17 -38.48
N GLU A 794 20.83 -52.45 -37.44
CA GLU A 794 20.84 -50.99 -37.34
C GLU A 794 22.21 -50.39 -37.73
N ILE A 795 23.21 -51.26 -37.99
CA ILE A 795 24.57 -50.89 -38.38
C ILE A 795 24.83 -51.48 -39.77
N PRO A 796 24.54 -50.72 -40.85
CA PRO A 796 24.79 -51.20 -42.21
C PRO A 796 26.26 -51.55 -42.42
N ALA A 797 26.52 -52.70 -43.06
CA ALA A 797 27.86 -53.04 -43.52
C ALA A 797 28.35 -52.03 -44.56
N GLY A 798 29.62 -51.67 -44.47
CA GLY A 798 30.26 -50.62 -45.27
C GLY A 798 31.61 -50.21 -44.69
N GLU A 799 32.21 -49.24 -45.35
CA GLU A 799 33.34 -48.43 -44.88
C GLU A 799 32.89 -46.95 -44.91
N TYR A 800 32.57 -46.37 -43.75
CA TYR A 800 32.06 -44.99 -43.63
C TYR A 800 32.14 -44.44 -42.21
N MET A 801 32.12 -43.10 -42.08
CA MET A 801 31.94 -42.43 -40.79
C MET A 801 30.46 -42.32 -40.43
N SER A 802 30.06 -42.93 -39.31
CA SER A 802 28.71 -42.80 -38.75
C SER A 802 28.64 -41.64 -37.76
N GLN A 803 27.54 -40.88 -37.77
CA GLN A 803 27.30 -39.78 -36.83
C GLN A 803 26.68 -40.32 -35.54
N ILE A 804 27.17 -39.88 -34.40
CA ILE A 804 26.57 -40.10 -33.09
C ILE A 804 25.98 -38.79 -32.59
N LYS A 805 24.74 -38.81 -32.11
CA LYS A 805 24.13 -37.65 -31.46
C LYS A 805 23.42 -38.07 -30.19
N ALA A 806 23.95 -37.65 -29.04
CA ALA A 806 23.30 -37.81 -27.74
C ALA A 806 22.55 -36.52 -27.38
N THR A 807 21.26 -36.61 -27.11
CA THR A 807 20.41 -35.51 -26.65
C THR A 807 19.94 -35.82 -25.25
N ALA A 808 20.39 -35.03 -24.28
CA ALA A 808 19.97 -35.14 -22.89
C ALA A 808 18.86 -34.14 -22.57
N THR A 809 17.94 -34.55 -21.71
CA THR A 809 16.92 -33.68 -21.11
C THR A 809 16.89 -33.91 -19.61
N ASP A 810 17.14 -32.86 -18.83
CA ASP A 810 17.12 -32.92 -17.36
C ASP A 810 15.71 -32.88 -16.75
N ALA A 811 15.62 -32.73 -15.43
CA ALA A 811 14.35 -32.69 -14.71
C ALA A 811 13.59 -31.37 -14.89
N ALA A 812 14.29 -30.24 -15.11
CA ALA A 812 13.69 -28.93 -15.41
C ALA A 812 13.27 -28.82 -16.89
N GLY A 813 13.61 -29.79 -17.72
CA GLY A 813 13.27 -29.85 -19.13
C GLY A 813 14.28 -29.16 -20.05
N ASN A 814 15.45 -28.75 -19.54
CA ASN A 814 16.51 -28.20 -20.39
C ASN A 814 17.05 -29.30 -21.31
N VAL A 815 17.55 -28.90 -22.49
CA VAL A 815 18.08 -29.84 -23.49
C VAL A 815 19.52 -29.50 -23.82
N LEU A 816 20.40 -30.51 -23.78
CA LEU A 816 21.77 -30.42 -24.25
C LEU A 816 22.04 -31.51 -25.29
N VAL A 817 22.78 -31.14 -26.34
CA VAL A 817 23.13 -32.03 -27.45
C VAL A 817 24.64 -32.17 -27.53
N LEU A 818 25.11 -33.41 -27.53
CA LEU A 818 26.47 -33.82 -27.86
C LEU A 818 26.44 -34.50 -29.24
N ASN A 819 27.38 -34.12 -30.11
CA ASN A 819 27.58 -34.79 -31.40
C ASN A 819 28.98 -35.37 -31.45
N ASP A 820 29.11 -36.57 -32.00
CA ASP A 820 30.35 -37.29 -32.19
C ASP A 820 30.31 -38.14 -33.47
N THR A 821 31.37 -38.88 -33.76
CA THR A 821 31.43 -39.80 -34.89
C THR A 821 32.21 -41.07 -34.56
N VAL A 822 31.85 -42.18 -35.20
CA VAL A 822 32.60 -43.44 -35.14
C VAL A 822 32.80 -43.97 -36.55
N GLU A 823 33.95 -44.59 -36.82
CA GLU A 823 34.22 -45.25 -38.09
C GLU A 823 33.53 -46.62 -38.11
N VAL A 824 32.85 -46.96 -39.20
CA VAL A 824 32.31 -48.29 -39.46
C VAL A 824 33.10 -48.84 -40.63
N ASP A 825 33.87 -49.90 -40.38
CA ASP A 825 34.64 -50.59 -41.41
C ASP A 825 34.45 -52.09 -41.27
N THR A 826 33.62 -52.66 -42.14
CA THR A 826 33.25 -54.08 -42.09
C THR A 826 33.81 -54.90 -43.24
N TYR A 827 34.70 -54.32 -44.05
CA TYR A 827 35.17 -54.92 -45.30
C TYR A 827 36.70 -54.90 -45.39
N VAL A 828 37.24 -55.94 -46.01
CA VAL A 828 38.58 -55.83 -46.62
C VAL A 828 38.38 -55.59 -48.12
N GLU A 829 38.58 -54.36 -48.58
CA GLU A 829 38.40 -53.99 -49.99
C GLU A 829 39.43 -52.94 -50.46
N PRO A 830 40.21 -53.22 -51.53
CA PRO A 830 40.16 -54.38 -52.40
C PRO A 830 40.82 -55.64 -51.80
N LEU A 831 40.50 -56.82 -52.33
CA LEU A 831 41.37 -58.01 -52.29
C LEU A 831 41.23 -58.74 -53.63
N ALA A 832 42.32 -58.90 -54.36
CA ALA A 832 42.33 -59.57 -55.66
C ALA A 832 43.72 -60.11 -56.02
N PHE A 833 43.75 -61.16 -56.85
CA PHE A 833 44.95 -61.55 -57.60
C PHE A 833 45.22 -60.56 -58.74
N SER A 834 46.47 -60.54 -59.24
CA SER A 834 46.83 -59.79 -60.44
C SER A 834 46.03 -60.30 -61.64
N SER A 835 45.69 -59.39 -62.56
CA SER A 835 45.04 -59.76 -63.81
C SER A 835 46.00 -60.34 -64.85
N THR A 836 47.31 -60.29 -64.60
CA THR A 836 48.30 -61.01 -65.40
C THR A 836 48.32 -62.47 -64.97
N PRO A 837 48.13 -63.43 -65.90
CA PRO A 837 48.26 -64.84 -65.56
C PRO A 837 49.63 -65.16 -64.95
N VAL A 838 49.66 -66.09 -64.01
CA VAL A 838 50.90 -66.65 -63.43
C VAL A 838 51.69 -67.32 -64.54
N GLU A 839 52.99 -67.02 -64.62
CA GLU A 839 53.88 -67.47 -65.71
C GLU A 839 53.37 -67.20 -67.16
N GLY A 840 52.37 -66.33 -67.32
CA GLY A 840 51.84 -65.90 -68.61
C GLY A 840 50.58 -66.64 -69.07
N ASP A 841 50.27 -67.82 -68.53
CA ASP A 841 49.11 -68.63 -68.91
C ASP A 841 48.39 -69.39 -67.77
N ASN A 842 48.83 -69.23 -66.52
CA ASN A 842 48.37 -69.98 -65.33
C ASN A 842 48.67 -71.49 -65.36
N VAL A 843 49.58 -71.93 -66.23
CA VAL A 843 50.14 -73.28 -66.22
C VAL A 843 51.59 -73.15 -65.80
N VAL A 844 52.00 -73.88 -64.77
CA VAL A 844 53.40 -73.91 -64.32
C VAL A 844 54.05 -75.14 -64.92
N ASN A 845 54.87 -74.92 -65.95
CA ASN A 845 55.62 -75.98 -66.59
C ASN A 845 56.83 -76.40 -65.75
N ALA A 846 57.57 -77.40 -66.21
CA ALA A 846 58.66 -77.97 -65.45
C ALA A 846 59.84 -76.99 -65.25
N ALA A 847 60.13 -76.15 -66.25
CA ALA A 847 61.16 -75.13 -66.16
C ALA A 847 60.76 -74.05 -65.14
N GLU A 848 59.53 -73.54 -65.23
CA GLU A 848 58.97 -72.53 -64.32
C GLU A 848 58.88 -73.03 -62.88
N ALA A 849 58.44 -74.28 -62.67
CA ALA A 849 58.43 -74.90 -61.35
C ALA A 849 59.85 -74.99 -60.75
N SER A 850 60.87 -75.22 -61.57
CA SER A 850 62.27 -75.32 -61.12
C SER A 850 62.93 -73.97 -60.78
N ASP A 851 62.47 -72.89 -61.42
CA ASP A 851 62.87 -71.51 -61.11
C ASP A 851 62.10 -70.95 -59.91
N GLY A 852 60.90 -71.48 -59.67
CA GLY A 852 59.93 -70.97 -58.70
C GLY A 852 59.01 -69.92 -59.32
N ILE A 853 57.84 -69.72 -58.72
CA ILE A 853 56.81 -68.81 -59.24
C ILE A 853 56.56 -67.65 -58.29
N THR A 854 56.18 -66.50 -58.85
CA THR A 854 55.77 -65.31 -58.09
C THR A 854 54.28 -65.05 -58.26
N LEU A 855 53.55 -64.98 -57.15
CA LEU A 855 52.15 -64.60 -57.14
C LEU A 855 52.00 -63.15 -56.68
N THR A 856 51.15 -62.40 -57.36
CA THR A 856 50.92 -60.98 -57.09
C THR A 856 49.45 -60.62 -57.10
N GLY A 857 49.10 -59.48 -56.50
CA GLY A 857 47.76 -58.93 -56.56
C GLY A 857 47.64 -57.60 -55.81
N THR A 858 46.41 -57.21 -55.49
CA THR A 858 46.11 -55.99 -54.73
C THR A 858 45.29 -56.31 -53.49
N VAL A 859 45.53 -55.56 -52.43
CA VAL A 859 44.79 -55.56 -51.18
C VAL A 859 44.60 -54.12 -50.71
N GLU A 860 43.69 -53.89 -49.79
CA GLU A 860 43.59 -52.65 -49.03
C GLU A 860 44.91 -52.29 -48.34
N VAL A 861 45.22 -50.99 -48.30
CA VAL A 861 46.51 -50.50 -47.81
C VAL A 861 46.58 -50.69 -46.29
N GLY A 862 47.61 -51.41 -45.84
CA GLY A 862 47.83 -51.68 -44.41
C GLY A 862 47.39 -53.08 -43.97
N SER A 863 46.69 -53.83 -44.83
CA SER A 863 46.32 -55.21 -44.54
C SER A 863 47.53 -56.15 -44.51
N VAL A 864 47.40 -57.21 -43.72
CA VAL A 864 48.33 -58.35 -43.67
C VAL A 864 47.81 -59.45 -44.58
N VAL A 865 48.62 -59.93 -45.52
CA VAL A 865 48.23 -60.92 -46.52
C VAL A 865 48.97 -62.24 -46.33
N MET A 866 48.24 -63.35 -46.39
CA MET A 866 48.75 -64.73 -46.41
C MET A 866 48.29 -65.42 -47.70
N VAL A 867 49.21 -66.07 -48.42
CA VAL A 867 48.92 -66.80 -49.65
C VAL A 867 49.24 -68.27 -49.45
N THR A 868 48.34 -69.15 -49.88
CA THR A 868 48.49 -70.60 -49.80
C THR A 868 48.49 -71.20 -51.20
N LEU A 869 49.51 -72.00 -51.51
CA LEU A 869 49.62 -72.85 -52.69
C LEU A 869 49.74 -74.31 -52.22
N GLY A 870 48.73 -75.14 -52.51
CA GLY A 870 48.67 -76.51 -52.01
C GLY A 870 48.69 -76.55 -50.48
N ALA A 871 49.74 -77.16 -49.90
CA ALA A 871 49.92 -77.27 -48.44
C ALA A 871 50.80 -76.15 -47.84
N VAL A 872 51.34 -75.25 -48.66
CA VAL A 872 52.31 -74.23 -48.24
C VAL A 872 51.63 -72.88 -48.11
N THR A 873 51.67 -72.27 -46.92
CA THR A 873 51.15 -70.92 -46.67
C THR A 873 52.29 -69.98 -46.31
N LEU A 874 52.38 -68.83 -47.00
CA LEU A 874 53.43 -67.83 -46.82
C LEU A 874 52.82 -66.42 -46.63
N PRO A 875 53.47 -65.55 -45.84
CA PRO A 875 53.11 -64.14 -45.81
C PRO A 875 53.54 -63.45 -47.11
N ALA A 876 52.65 -62.62 -47.67
CA ALA A 876 53.00 -61.76 -48.79
C ALA A 876 53.58 -60.43 -48.29
N THR A 877 54.41 -59.79 -49.11
CA THR A 877 54.85 -58.41 -48.89
C THR A 877 53.84 -57.47 -49.52
N VAL A 878 53.27 -56.53 -48.75
CA VAL A 878 52.34 -55.52 -49.23
C VAL A 878 53.05 -54.16 -49.30
N ASP A 879 53.01 -53.50 -50.46
CA ASP A 879 53.59 -52.17 -50.64
C ASP A 879 52.66 -51.03 -50.17
N ALA A 880 53.15 -49.78 -50.20
CA ALA A 880 52.38 -48.62 -49.76
C ALA A 880 51.15 -48.29 -50.64
N ASN A 881 51.01 -48.93 -51.80
CA ASN A 881 49.85 -48.80 -52.68
C ASN A 881 48.91 -50.00 -52.58
N GLY A 882 49.18 -50.95 -51.67
CA GLY A 882 48.36 -52.15 -51.49
C GLY A 882 48.68 -53.26 -52.49
N ASN A 883 49.79 -53.20 -53.24
CA ASN A 883 50.18 -54.33 -54.09
C ASN A 883 50.85 -55.40 -53.22
N TRP A 884 50.36 -56.64 -53.28
CA TRP A 884 50.95 -57.76 -52.56
C TRP A 884 51.75 -58.67 -53.50
N THR A 885 52.84 -59.26 -53.00
CA THR A 885 53.71 -60.19 -53.72
C THR A 885 54.22 -61.30 -52.81
N VAL A 886 54.24 -62.53 -53.31
CA VAL A 886 54.79 -63.70 -52.63
C VAL A 886 55.53 -64.59 -53.64
N ASP A 887 56.69 -65.10 -53.23
CA ASP A 887 57.50 -66.01 -54.04
C ASP A 887 57.40 -67.43 -53.46
N PHE A 888 57.10 -68.40 -54.32
CA PHE A 888 57.18 -69.83 -54.02
C PHE A 888 58.43 -70.39 -54.69
N ALA A 889 59.40 -70.80 -53.88
CA ALA A 889 60.60 -71.46 -54.38
C ALA A 889 60.27 -72.85 -54.94
N ALA A 890 61.10 -73.36 -55.86
CA ALA A 890 60.91 -74.67 -56.48
C ALA A 890 60.61 -75.82 -55.51
N SER A 891 61.28 -75.85 -54.36
CA SER A 891 61.04 -76.89 -53.32
C SER A 891 59.64 -76.84 -52.67
N GLN A 892 58.87 -75.79 -52.94
CA GLN A 892 57.52 -75.56 -52.43
C GLN A 892 56.44 -75.86 -53.48
N ILE A 893 56.84 -76.18 -54.71
CA ILE A 893 55.97 -76.60 -55.80
C ILE A 893 56.15 -78.11 -55.95
N GLU A 894 55.07 -78.87 -55.79
CA GLU A 894 55.12 -80.33 -55.97
C GLU A 894 55.18 -80.63 -57.47
N GLY A 895 56.08 -81.52 -57.90
CA GLY A 895 56.16 -81.92 -59.32
C GLY A 895 55.07 -82.92 -59.72
N GLY A 896 54.77 -82.97 -61.02
CA GLY A 896 53.73 -83.79 -61.64
C GLY A 896 52.67 -82.94 -62.35
N THR A 897 51.62 -83.59 -62.83
CA THR A 897 50.50 -82.93 -63.53
C THR A 897 49.25 -82.89 -62.63
N TYR A 898 48.83 -81.71 -62.18
CA TYR A 898 47.65 -81.50 -61.35
C TYR A 898 47.11 -80.07 -61.38
N GLU A 899 45.83 -79.93 -61.02
CA GLU A 899 45.20 -78.64 -60.73
C GLU A 899 45.29 -78.35 -59.23
N THR A 900 45.63 -77.11 -58.85
CA THR A 900 45.67 -76.66 -57.46
C THR A 900 44.99 -75.31 -57.29
N GLU A 901 44.30 -75.13 -56.17
CA GLU A 901 43.69 -73.85 -55.82
C GLU A 901 44.69 -73.04 -55.00
N VAL A 902 44.94 -71.80 -55.43
CA VAL A 902 45.67 -70.81 -54.65
C VAL A 902 44.67 -69.97 -53.87
N SER A 903 44.84 -69.89 -52.54
CA SER A 903 44.03 -69.00 -51.71
C SER A 903 44.85 -67.82 -51.20
N VAL A 904 44.36 -66.59 -51.35
CA VAL A 904 44.89 -65.40 -50.68
C VAL A 904 43.92 -64.95 -49.59
N SER A 905 44.41 -64.75 -48.37
CA SER A 905 43.64 -64.26 -47.23
C SER A 905 44.27 -62.99 -46.68
N ALA A 906 43.45 -61.98 -46.41
CA ALA A 906 43.89 -60.70 -45.88
C ALA A 906 43.17 -60.36 -44.57
N VAL A 907 43.88 -59.67 -43.69
CA VAL A 907 43.33 -59.01 -42.49
C VAL A 907 43.65 -57.52 -42.57
N ASP A 908 42.64 -56.65 -42.55
CA ASP A 908 42.83 -55.19 -42.59
C ASP A 908 43.23 -54.59 -41.23
N ALA A 909 43.19 -53.26 -41.13
CA ALA A 909 43.50 -52.54 -39.90
C ALA A 909 42.40 -52.63 -38.83
N ALA A 910 41.12 -52.71 -39.23
CA ALA A 910 39.95 -52.91 -38.36
C ALA A 910 39.82 -54.36 -37.84
N GLY A 911 40.62 -55.28 -38.40
CA GLY A 911 40.62 -56.69 -38.07
C GLY A 911 39.63 -57.53 -38.89
N ASN A 912 39.01 -56.98 -39.93
CA ASN A 912 38.17 -57.76 -40.83
C ASN A 912 39.03 -58.73 -41.64
N THR A 913 38.43 -59.84 -42.07
CA THR A 913 39.13 -60.85 -42.87
C THR A 913 38.40 -61.13 -44.17
N ARG A 914 39.16 -61.31 -45.26
CA ARG A 914 38.63 -61.73 -46.57
C ARG A 914 39.56 -62.73 -47.21
N THR A 915 38.99 -63.67 -47.98
CA THR A 915 39.75 -64.66 -48.74
C THR A 915 39.23 -64.72 -50.17
N GLU A 916 40.16 -64.80 -51.12
CA GLU A 916 39.89 -65.02 -52.55
C GLU A 916 40.70 -66.23 -53.03
N THR A 917 40.21 -66.90 -54.07
CA THR A 917 40.89 -68.06 -54.66
C THR A 917 41.05 -67.94 -56.17
N MET A 918 42.06 -68.61 -56.71
CA MET A 918 42.24 -68.82 -58.15
C MET A 918 42.74 -70.24 -58.42
N ASP A 919 42.40 -70.78 -59.58
CA ASP A 919 42.92 -72.06 -60.05
C ASP A 919 44.28 -71.87 -60.74
N LEU A 920 45.21 -72.79 -60.49
CA LEU A 920 46.52 -72.85 -61.11
C LEU A 920 46.79 -74.30 -61.52
N THR A 921 47.21 -74.51 -62.77
CA THR A 921 47.63 -75.83 -63.25
C THR A 921 49.13 -75.96 -63.06
N VAL A 922 49.61 -77.10 -62.56
CA VAL A 922 51.03 -77.44 -62.51
C VAL A 922 51.22 -78.67 -63.38
N ASP A 923 52.11 -78.59 -64.36
CA ASP A 923 52.42 -79.68 -65.26
C ASP A 923 53.92 -79.73 -65.54
N THR A 924 54.63 -80.48 -64.71
CA THR A 924 56.10 -80.59 -64.81
C THR A 924 56.56 -81.86 -65.52
N GLU A 925 55.68 -82.56 -66.25
CA GLU A 925 56.03 -83.80 -66.97
C GLU A 925 56.39 -83.45 -68.42
N ASN A 926 57.57 -83.85 -68.91
CA ASN A 926 57.92 -83.64 -70.32
C ASN A 926 57.15 -84.63 -71.22
N PRO A 927 56.83 -84.24 -72.46
CA PRO A 927 56.38 -85.19 -73.48
C PRO A 927 57.50 -86.17 -73.86
N ASP A 928 57.15 -87.27 -74.52
CA ASP A 928 58.14 -88.19 -75.12
C ASP A 928 58.82 -87.52 -76.33
N ALA A 929 60.11 -87.82 -76.55
CA ALA A 929 60.84 -87.31 -77.73
C ALA A 929 60.33 -87.98 -79.02
N PRO A 930 60.07 -87.23 -80.11
CA PRO A 930 59.45 -87.78 -81.30
C PRO A 930 60.29 -88.88 -81.98
N ALA A 931 59.74 -90.09 -82.13
CA ALA A 931 60.40 -91.14 -82.91
C ALA A 931 60.42 -90.81 -84.42
N ILE A 932 61.56 -91.00 -85.10
CA ILE A 932 61.66 -90.87 -86.57
C ILE A 932 61.43 -92.25 -87.20
N LEU A 933 60.33 -92.40 -87.92
CA LEU A 933 59.90 -93.69 -88.46
C LEU A 933 60.29 -93.86 -89.92
N SER A 934 60.33 -92.75 -90.68
CA SER A 934 60.66 -92.79 -92.09
C SER A 934 61.28 -91.49 -92.60
N PHE A 935 61.94 -91.55 -93.75
CA PHE A 935 62.38 -90.37 -94.47
C PHE A 935 62.35 -90.59 -95.99
N SER A 936 62.33 -89.51 -96.76
CA SER A 936 62.42 -89.56 -98.22
C SER A 936 63.48 -88.62 -98.76
N GLU A 937 64.33 -89.14 -99.64
CA GLU A 937 65.40 -88.36 -100.27
C GLU A 937 65.03 -87.88 -101.67
N GLY A 938 65.45 -86.66 -101.99
CA GLY A 938 65.52 -86.14 -103.35
C GLY A 938 66.95 -85.98 -103.84
N THR A 939 67.11 -85.50 -105.07
CA THR A 939 68.44 -85.27 -105.67
C THR A 939 69.26 -84.13 -105.03
N ALA A 940 68.74 -83.51 -103.97
CA ALA A 940 69.32 -82.33 -103.31
C ALA A 940 69.28 -82.47 -101.78
N GLY A 941 69.08 -83.70 -101.27
CA GLY A 941 68.94 -84.03 -99.86
C GLY A 941 67.52 -84.46 -99.45
N VAL A 942 67.28 -84.54 -98.15
CA VAL A 942 66.04 -85.06 -97.55
C VAL A 942 64.85 -84.14 -97.85
N ARG A 943 63.73 -84.70 -98.29
CA ARG A 943 62.51 -83.99 -98.70
C ARG A 943 61.31 -84.22 -97.79
N ALA A 944 61.34 -85.26 -96.97
CA ALA A 944 60.34 -85.46 -95.93
C ALA A 944 60.88 -86.39 -94.85
N ILE A 945 60.31 -86.27 -93.66
CA ILE A 945 60.44 -87.24 -92.57
C ILE A 945 59.03 -87.65 -92.11
N GLY A 946 58.88 -88.87 -91.63
CA GLY A 946 57.69 -89.37 -90.95
C GLY A 946 58.00 -89.59 -89.48
N THR A 947 57.15 -89.09 -88.59
CA THR A 947 57.25 -89.33 -87.15
C THR A 947 56.04 -90.11 -86.65
N GLU A 948 56.04 -90.57 -85.41
CA GLU A 948 54.83 -91.06 -84.76
C GLU A 948 53.73 -89.97 -84.66
N ILE A 949 52.48 -90.40 -84.46
CA ILE A 949 51.33 -89.51 -84.25
C ILE A 949 51.14 -89.30 -82.74
N VAL A 950 51.47 -88.10 -82.26
CA VAL A 950 51.29 -87.66 -80.86
C VAL A 950 50.26 -86.52 -80.75
N GLU A 951 49.72 -86.29 -79.56
CA GLU A 951 48.82 -85.15 -79.29
C GLU A 951 49.59 -83.82 -79.12
N ASP A 952 50.89 -83.91 -78.83
CA ASP A 952 51.81 -82.79 -78.66
C ASP A 952 52.14 -82.08 -79.98
N ILE A 953 52.53 -80.81 -79.89
CA ILE A 953 52.95 -80.03 -81.05
C ILE A 953 54.34 -80.48 -81.46
N THR A 954 54.48 -80.99 -82.69
CA THR A 954 55.78 -81.40 -83.23
C THR A 954 56.33 -80.37 -84.23
N GLU A 955 57.55 -79.88 -83.97
CA GLU A 955 58.27 -78.93 -84.82
C GLU A 955 59.56 -79.53 -85.40
N VAL A 956 59.92 -79.12 -86.62
CA VAL A 956 61.16 -79.56 -87.29
C VAL A 956 62.07 -78.36 -87.56
N GLN A 957 63.30 -78.45 -87.07
CA GLN A 957 64.33 -77.43 -87.25
C GLN A 957 65.57 -78.03 -87.91
N GLN A 958 66.22 -77.26 -88.78
CA GLN A 958 67.45 -77.67 -89.45
C GLN A 958 68.65 -77.13 -88.71
N ILE A 959 69.64 -77.98 -88.52
CA ILE A 959 71.00 -77.65 -88.09
C ILE A 959 71.89 -77.77 -89.32
N SER A 960 72.23 -76.64 -89.94
CA SER A 960 73.12 -76.64 -91.12
C SER A 960 74.55 -77.04 -90.75
N GLY A 961 75.34 -77.53 -91.70
CA GLY A 961 76.74 -77.98 -91.46
C GLY A 961 77.75 -76.92 -91.00
N ASN A 962 77.33 -75.67 -90.80
CA ASN A 962 78.13 -74.64 -90.12
C ASN A 962 77.68 -74.38 -88.67
N GLY A 963 76.68 -75.12 -88.19
CA GLY A 963 76.08 -75.03 -86.88
C GLY A 963 74.93 -74.03 -86.72
N THR A 964 74.46 -73.41 -87.80
CA THR A 964 73.31 -72.48 -87.72
C THR A 964 72.00 -73.27 -87.64
N VAL A 965 71.16 -72.92 -86.66
CA VAL A 965 69.78 -73.43 -86.50
C VAL A 965 68.80 -72.56 -87.29
N SER A 966 67.90 -73.18 -88.04
CA SER A 966 66.83 -72.49 -88.77
C SER A 966 65.56 -73.34 -88.82
N ALA A 967 64.39 -72.70 -88.70
CA ALA A 967 63.12 -73.38 -88.90
C ALA A 967 63.01 -73.97 -90.31
N VAL A 968 62.40 -75.15 -90.43
CA VAL A 968 62.12 -75.78 -91.72
C VAL A 968 60.70 -75.46 -92.14
N ASP A 969 60.52 -74.94 -93.36
CA ASP A 969 59.19 -74.79 -93.92
C ASP A 969 58.68 -76.14 -94.46
N TYR A 970 57.58 -76.64 -93.89
CA TYR A 970 56.97 -77.92 -94.26
C TYR A 970 55.45 -77.88 -94.33
N THR A 971 54.88 -78.90 -94.96
CA THR A 971 53.47 -79.27 -94.81
C THR A 971 53.38 -80.59 -94.08
N VAL A 972 52.62 -80.62 -92.99
CA VAL A 972 52.34 -81.85 -92.24
C VAL A 972 51.09 -82.54 -92.79
N GLN A 973 51.14 -83.86 -92.93
CA GLN A 973 50.00 -84.67 -93.28
C GLN A 973 50.01 -85.95 -92.44
N GLU A 974 48.91 -86.26 -91.75
CA GLU A 974 48.75 -87.57 -91.13
C GLU A 974 48.61 -88.64 -92.22
N ASP A 975 49.54 -89.59 -92.25
CA ASP A 975 49.46 -90.80 -93.07
C ASP A 975 48.96 -91.97 -92.23
N THR A 976 47.63 -92.08 -92.16
CA THR A 976 46.95 -93.18 -91.45
C THR A 976 47.28 -94.58 -91.98
N PHE A 977 47.91 -94.71 -93.16
CA PHE A 977 48.27 -96.02 -93.71
C PHE A 977 49.55 -96.56 -93.08
N TYR A 978 50.53 -95.70 -92.81
CA TYR A 978 51.75 -96.04 -92.08
C TYR A 978 51.64 -95.77 -90.57
N GLY A 979 50.67 -94.96 -90.15
CA GLY A 979 50.49 -94.57 -88.75
C GLY A 979 51.47 -93.47 -88.35
N GLU A 980 51.84 -92.59 -89.29
CA GLU A 980 52.89 -91.59 -89.12
C GLU A 980 52.37 -90.16 -89.44
N LEU A 981 53.01 -89.14 -88.87
CA LEU A 981 52.91 -87.74 -89.30
C LEU A 981 54.00 -87.45 -90.34
N ASP A 982 53.61 -87.28 -91.60
CA ASP A 982 54.52 -86.93 -92.70
C ASP A 982 54.81 -85.42 -92.71
N PHE A 983 56.04 -85.04 -92.39
CA PHE A 983 56.58 -83.68 -92.55
C PHE A 983 57.23 -83.55 -93.92
N ARG A 984 56.53 -82.96 -94.88
CA ARG A 984 57.05 -82.76 -96.25
C ARG A 984 57.67 -81.38 -96.39
N PHE A 985 58.97 -81.33 -96.62
CA PHE A 985 59.74 -80.09 -96.70
C PHE A 985 59.53 -79.38 -98.03
N ASN A 986 59.33 -78.07 -97.96
CA ASN A 986 59.15 -77.23 -99.16
C ASN A 986 60.44 -77.17 -99.99
N GLU A 987 61.58 -77.10 -99.31
CA GLU A 987 62.92 -77.24 -99.90
C GLU A 987 63.60 -78.49 -99.32
N ALA A 988 64.45 -79.14 -100.12
CA ALA A 988 65.18 -80.30 -99.63
C ALA A 988 66.26 -79.84 -98.64
N ILE A 989 66.38 -80.55 -97.52
CA ILE A 989 67.41 -80.36 -96.52
C ILE A 989 68.71 -80.97 -97.06
N PRO A 990 69.72 -80.16 -97.38
CA PRO A 990 70.92 -80.63 -98.06
C PRO A 990 71.77 -81.52 -97.15
N ASP A 991 72.39 -82.53 -97.75
CA ASP A 991 73.42 -83.37 -97.15
C ASP A 991 74.50 -82.50 -96.46
N GLY A 992 74.96 -82.95 -95.29
CA GLY A 992 75.77 -82.12 -94.39
C GLY A 992 74.95 -81.15 -93.52
N SER A 993 73.66 -81.39 -93.36
CA SER A 993 72.81 -80.74 -92.36
C SER A 993 72.08 -81.83 -91.57
N HIS A 994 71.68 -81.54 -90.34
CA HIS A 994 70.89 -82.44 -89.51
C HIS A 994 69.56 -81.79 -89.15
N LEU A 995 68.65 -82.54 -88.53
CA LEU A 995 67.36 -82.06 -88.08
C LEU A 995 67.23 -82.21 -86.57
N VAL A 996 66.49 -81.32 -85.94
CA VAL A 996 65.94 -81.53 -84.60
C VAL A 996 64.43 -81.53 -84.73
N VAL A 997 63.81 -82.60 -84.24
CA VAL A 997 62.36 -82.76 -84.21
C VAL A 997 61.93 -82.67 -82.75
N THR A 998 61.13 -81.66 -82.40
CA THR A 998 60.77 -81.35 -81.01
C THR A 998 59.28 -81.54 -80.81
N SER A 999 58.87 -82.34 -79.82
CA SER A 999 57.51 -82.33 -79.27
C SER A 999 57.41 -81.27 -78.19
N THR A 1000 56.25 -80.61 -78.10
CA THR A 1000 55.91 -79.65 -77.05
C THR A 1000 54.50 -79.94 -76.57
N ASP A 1001 54.36 -80.23 -75.29
CA ASP A 1001 53.05 -80.51 -74.68
C ASP A 1001 52.20 -79.23 -74.52
N ALA A 1002 51.02 -79.36 -73.93
CA ALA A 1002 50.11 -78.23 -73.71
C ALA A 1002 50.63 -77.22 -72.67
N ALA A 1003 51.53 -77.62 -71.77
CA ALA A 1003 52.16 -76.78 -70.75
C ALA A 1003 53.43 -76.08 -71.26
N GLY A 1004 53.94 -76.47 -72.44
CA GLY A 1004 55.15 -75.92 -73.03
C GLY A 1004 56.42 -76.69 -72.67
N ASN A 1005 56.32 -77.84 -72.00
CA ASN A 1005 57.46 -78.74 -71.80
C ASN A 1005 57.88 -79.36 -73.14
N GLN A 1006 59.18 -79.56 -73.36
CA GLN A 1006 59.71 -79.98 -74.66
C GLN A 1006 60.59 -81.22 -74.57
N ALA A 1007 60.55 -82.06 -75.59
CA ALA A 1007 61.48 -83.15 -75.79
C ALA A 1007 61.86 -83.28 -77.27
N GLY A 1008 63.15 -83.42 -77.56
CA GLY A 1008 63.69 -83.35 -78.91
C GLY A 1008 64.42 -84.61 -79.34
N THR A 1009 64.30 -84.94 -80.62
CA THR A 1009 65.09 -85.95 -81.32
C THR A 1009 66.04 -85.27 -82.29
N TYR A 1010 67.34 -85.44 -82.07
CA TYR A 1010 68.37 -85.01 -83.00
C TYR A 1010 68.55 -86.05 -84.10
N PHE A 1011 67.97 -85.79 -85.26
CA PHE A 1011 67.98 -86.67 -86.40
C PHE A 1011 69.18 -86.39 -87.31
N VAL A 1012 70.11 -87.32 -87.34
CA VAL A 1012 71.37 -87.22 -88.08
C VAL A 1012 71.16 -87.66 -89.53
N LEU A 1013 71.35 -86.73 -90.46
CA LEU A 1013 71.36 -87.02 -91.90
C LEU A 1013 72.77 -87.29 -92.44
N GLU A 1014 72.83 -87.85 -93.65
CA GLU A 1014 74.06 -88.18 -94.37
C GLU A 1014 74.99 -86.97 -94.56
N GLU A 1015 76.26 -87.18 -94.22
CA GLU A 1015 77.33 -86.21 -94.36
C GLU A 1015 78.11 -86.39 -95.66
N THR A 1016 78.52 -85.29 -96.30
CA THR A 1016 79.24 -85.38 -97.60
C THR A 1016 80.75 -85.52 -97.47
N VAL A 1017 81.30 -85.38 -96.26
CA VAL A 1017 82.75 -85.19 -96.03
C VAL A 1017 83.32 -86.09 -94.93
N THR A 1018 82.58 -86.32 -93.85
CA THR A 1018 83.01 -87.09 -92.67
C THR A 1018 81.85 -87.86 -92.11
N SER A 1019 82.06 -89.06 -91.57
CA SER A 1019 81.00 -89.75 -90.82
C SER A 1019 80.93 -89.32 -89.34
N GLU A 1020 81.69 -88.32 -88.91
CA GLU A 1020 81.69 -87.85 -87.50
C GLU A 1020 80.47 -86.97 -87.22
N VAL A 1021 79.68 -87.33 -86.19
CA VAL A 1021 78.54 -86.55 -85.70
C VAL A 1021 79.00 -85.55 -84.64
N ASP A 1022 78.84 -84.25 -84.92
CA ASP A 1022 79.30 -83.18 -84.05
C ASP A 1022 78.23 -82.73 -83.03
N LEU A 1023 78.30 -83.27 -81.82
CA LEU A 1023 77.49 -82.83 -80.68
C LEU A 1023 78.04 -81.58 -79.96
N SER A 1024 79.20 -81.04 -80.38
CA SER A 1024 79.75 -79.81 -79.79
C SER A 1024 79.16 -78.53 -80.39
N ASN A 1025 78.22 -78.69 -81.32
CA ASN A 1025 77.53 -77.60 -81.98
C ASN A 1025 76.73 -76.75 -80.99
N PRO A 1026 77.04 -75.45 -80.84
CA PRO A 1026 76.33 -74.59 -79.89
C PRO A 1026 74.85 -74.38 -80.25
N GLY A 1027 74.44 -74.71 -81.48
CA GLY A 1027 73.03 -74.68 -81.89
C GLY A 1027 72.16 -75.71 -81.17
N LEU A 1028 72.74 -76.80 -80.67
CA LEU A 1028 72.00 -77.84 -79.94
C LEU A 1028 71.60 -77.43 -78.52
N ALA A 1029 72.27 -76.43 -77.93
CA ALA A 1029 71.99 -75.98 -76.56
C ALA A 1029 70.62 -75.29 -76.38
N ASN A 1030 69.88 -75.03 -77.46
CA ASN A 1030 68.54 -74.43 -77.41
C ASN A 1030 67.43 -75.48 -77.39
N PHE A 1031 67.78 -76.77 -77.38
CA PHE A 1031 66.83 -77.87 -77.41
C PHE A 1031 67.08 -78.79 -76.23
N ASP A 1032 66.02 -79.34 -75.66
CA ASP A 1032 66.11 -80.48 -74.77
C ASP A 1032 66.07 -81.75 -75.62
N ILE A 1033 67.24 -82.23 -76.05
CA ILE A 1033 67.39 -83.44 -76.86
C ILE A 1033 67.39 -84.66 -75.94
N GLN A 1034 66.36 -85.49 -76.04
CA GLN A 1034 66.24 -86.75 -75.31
C GLN A 1034 66.45 -87.99 -76.19
N ALA A 1035 66.48 -87.82 -77.52
CA ALA A 1035 66.87 -88.87 -78.44
C ALA A 1035 67.84 -88.38 -79.53
N ILE A 1036 68.75 -89.24 -79.98
CA ILE A 1036 69.57 -89.07 -81.18
C ILE A 1036 69.22 -90.22 -82.11
N ASP A 1037 68.92 -89.91 -83.36
CA ASP A 1037 68.61 -90.93 -84.36
C ASP A 1037 69.68 -90.95 -85.45
N LEU A 1038 70.41 -92.07 -85.53
CA LEU A 1038 71.46 -92.36 -86.50
C LEU A 1038 71.00 -93.34 -87.59
N GLN A 1039 69.83 -93.98 -87.47
CA GLN A 1039 69.44 -95.17 -88.25
C GLN A 1039 69.44 -94.97 -89.77
N PHE A 1040 69.40 -93.71 -90.21
CA PHE A 1040 69.25 -93.35 -91.62
C PHE A 1040 70.52 -92.71 -92.23
N ALA A 1041 71.56 -92.46 -91.44
CA ALA A 1041 72.87 -92.00 -91.91
C ALA A 1041 73.87 -93.17 -91.94
N ASN A 1042 74.70 -93.27 -92.98
CA ASN A 1042 75.60 -94.43 -93.14
C ASN A 1042 76.92 -94.24 -92.38
N ASP A 1043 77.42 -95.31 -91.77
CA ASP A 1043 78.71 -95.39 -91.09
C ASP A 1043 78.92 -94.31 -89.99
N SER A 1044 77.88 -93.88 -89.26
CA SER A 1044 77.94 -92.73 -88.35
C SER A 1044 78.87 -92.97 -87.16
N GLN A 1045 79.70 -91.97 -86.82
CA GLN A 1045 80.64 -91.99 -85.71
C GLN A 1045 80.30 -90.89 -84.71
N LEU A 1046 79.67 -91.25 -83.60
CA LEU A 1046 79.24 -90.34 -82.56
C LEU A 1046 80.16 -90.45 -81.34
N THR A 1047 80.66 -89.33 -80.82
CA THR A 1047 81.27 -89.30 -79.48
C THR A 1047 80.38 -88.48 -78.56
N ILE A 1048 79.98 -89.08 -77.45
CA ILE A 1048 79.17 -88.40 -76.43
C ILE A 1048 79.88 -88.46 -75.09
N THR A 1049 80.03 -87.30 -74.44
CA THR A 1049 80.63 -87.17 -73.10
C THR A 1049 79.55 -86.89 -72.04
N GLU A 1050 79.88 -87.07 -70.76
CA GLU A 1050 78.99 -86.74 -69.63
C GLU A 1050 78.44 -85.30 -69.74
N SER A 1051 79.31 -84.32 -70.00
CA SER A 1051 78.90 -82.93 -70.12
C SER A 1051 78.04 -82.66 -71.36
N GLN A 1052 78.20 -83.43 -72.44
CA GLN A 1052 77.33 -83.30 -73.61
C GLN A 1052 75.94 -83.88 -73.33
N LEU A 1053 75.84 -84.99 -72.61
CA LEU A 1053 74.56 -85.53 -72.17
C LEU A 1053 73.80 -84.52 -71.31
N GLU A 1054 74.44 -83.93 -70.29
CA GLU A 1054 73.80 -82.92 -69.42
C GLU A 1054 73.36 -81.66 -70.18
N ASN A 1055 74.11 -81.26 -71.20
CA ASN A 1055 73.77 -80.08 -72.00
C ASN A 1055 72.67 -80.36 -73.04
N LEU A 1056 72.51 -81.62 -73.46
CA LEU A 1056 71.52 -82.03 -74.44
C LEU A 1056 70.20 -82.40 -73.77
N SER A 1057 70.24 -83.24 -72.74
CA SER A 1057 69.06 -83.71 -71.98
C SER A 1057 69.10 -83.11 -70.59
N SER A 1058 68.99 -81.79 -70.52
CA SER A 1058 69.13 -81.05 -69.25
C SER A 1058 67.97 -81.30 -68.29
N PHE A 1059 66.83 -81.75 -68.82
CA PHE A 1059 65.64 -82.02 -68.05
C PHE A 1059 65.64 -83.42 -67.41
N THR A 1060 65.85 -84.48 -68.20
CA THR A 1060 65.79 -85.87 -67.71
C THR A 1060 67.15 -86.45 -67.32
N ASN A 1061 68.26 -85.84 -67.77
CA ASN A 1061 69.61 -86.44 -67.73
C ASN A 1061 69.66 -87.83 -68.39
N GLU A 1062 68.75 -88.11 -69.32
CA GLU A 1062 68.68 -89.39 -70.03
C GLU A 1062 68.60 -89.14 -71.53
N LEU A 1063 69.38 -89.91 -72.31
CA LEU A 1063 69.43 -89.76 -73.76
C LEU A 1063 69.40 -91.12 -74.45
N THR A 1064 68.45 -91.30 -75.36
CA THR A 1064 68.32 -92.50 -76.19
C THR A 1064 69.07 -92.30 -77.51
N ILE A 1065 69.76 -93.33 -78.01
CA ILE A 1065 70.49 -93.30 -79.27
C ILE A 1065 70.03 -94.49 -80.12
N HIS A 1066 69.34 -94.18 -81.22
CA HIS A 1066 68.89 -95.11 -82.24
C HIS A 1066 69.94 -95.20 -83.36
N GLY A 1067 70.16 -96.38 -83.95
CA GLY A 1067 71.16 -96.56 -85.02
C GLY A 1067 71.18 -97.99 -85.59
N ALA A 1068 72.10 -98.27 -86.51
CA ALA A 1068 72.24 -99.53 -87.20
C ALA A 1068 73.63 -100.19 -86.99
N ASP A 1069 73.85 -101.37 -87.58
CA ASP A 1069 75.06 -102.19 -87.36
C ASP A 1069 76.34 -101.63 -87.99
N ASP A 1070 76.22 -100.58 -88.80
CA ASP A 1070 77.31 -99.81 -89.38
C ASP A 1070 77.72 -98.58 -88.54
N ASP A 1071 76.97 -98.23 -87.49
CA ASP A 1071 77.27 -97.09 -86.63
C ASP A 1071 78.22 -97.42 -85.47
N VAL A 1072 78.98 -96.40 -85.04
CA VAL A 1072 79.90 -96.47 -83.90
C VAL A 1072 79.65 -95.32 -82.94
N VAL A 1073 79.36 -95.65 -81.67
CA VAL A 1073 79.22 -94.66 -80.59
C VAL A 1073 80.35 -94.81 -79.57
N ASP A 1074 81.16 -93.78 -79.39
CA ASP A 1074 82.17 -93.68 -78.34
C ASP A 1074 81.57 -93.04 -77.09
N VAL A 1075 81.44 -93.85 -76.02
CA VAL A 1075 80.95 -93.43 -74.71
C VAL A 1075 82.06 -93.40 -73.66
N SER A 1076 83.27 -92.98 -74.06
CA SER A 1076 84.44 -92.92 -73.20
C SER A 1076 84.14 -92.27 -71.84
N GLY A 1077 84.19 -93.09 -70.78
CA GLY A 1077 83.90 -92.68 -69.40
C GLY A 1077 82.61 -93.24 -68.82
N ALA A 1078 81.67 -93.72 -69.66
CA ALA A 1078 80.47 -94.40 -69.21
C ALA A 1078 80.75 -95.86 -68.83
N GLN A 1079 79.91 -96.38 -67.95
CA GLN A 1079 79.89 -97.79 -67.57
C GLN A 1079 78.66 -98.48 -68.15
N ALA A 1080 78.87 -99.63 -68.80
CA ALA A 1080 77.76 -100.51 -69.15
C ALA A 1080 77.11 -101.02 -67.86
N THR A 1081 75.80 -100.79 -67.70
CA THR A 1081 75.08 -101.21 -66.48
C THR A 1081 74.71 -102.69 -66.52
N GLY A 1082 74.67 -103.28 -67.72
CA GLY A 1082 74.16 -104.62 -67.99
C GLY A 1082 72.62 -104.69 -68.04
N GLU A 1083 71.96 -103.55 -67.93
CA GLU A 1083 70.52 -103.43 -68.14
C GLU A 1083 70.23 -103.33 -69.65
N VAL A 1084 69.17 -104.03 -70.06
CA VAL A 1084 68.63 -103.95 -71.41
C VAL A 1084 67.21 -103.39 -71.29
N ARG A 1085 66.92 -102.33 -72.05
CA ARG A 1085 65.59 -101.72 -72.16
C ARG A 1085 64.99 -102.06 -73.51
N GLU A 1086 63.70 -102.37 -73.53
CA GLU A 1086 62.95 -102.57 -74.78
C GLU A 1086 62.20 -101.27 -75.07
N ILE A 1087 62.57 -100.58 -76.16
CA ILE A 1087 61.92 -99.35 -76.64
C ILE A 1087 61.37 -99.67 -78.03
N GLU A 1088 60.06 -99.52 -78.22
CA GLU A 1088 59.35 -99.80 -79.48
C GLU A 1088 59.60 -101.21 -80.09
N GLY A 1089 59.95 -102.18 -79.25
CA GLY A 1089 60.22 -103.57 -79.67
C GLY A 1089 61.66 -103.84 -80.12
N GLN A 1090 62.55 -102.85 -80.03
CA GLN A 1090 64.00 -102.98 -80.22
C GLN A 1090 64.71 -102.98 -78.85
N ASN A 1091 65.83 -103.71 -78.73
CA ASN A 1091 66.58 -103.79 -77.48
C ASN A 1091 67.68 -102.72 -77.44
N TYR A 1092 67.84 -102.09 -76.28
CA TYR A 1092 68.83 -101.06 -76.05
C TYR A 1092 69.66 -101.43 -74.82
N ASN A 1093 70.98 -101.28 -74.93
CA ASN A 1093 71.89 -101.44 -73.81
C ASN A 1093 72.03 -100.11 -73.06
N VAL A 1094 71.92 -100.15 -71.74
CA VAL A 1094 72.03 -98.96 -70.90
C VAL A 1094 73.47 -98.75 -70.43
N TYR A 1095 73.94 -97.52 -70.56
CA TYR A 1095 75.21 -97.04 -70.07
C TYR A 1095 74.98 -95.87 -69.12
N SER A 1096 75.84 -95.68 -68.13
CA SER A 1096 75.72 -94.57 -67.18
C SER A 1096 77.04 -93.87 -66.95
N TYR A 1097 77.01 -92.54 -66.88
CA TYR A 1097 78.12 -91.71 -66.41
C TYR A 1097 78.14 -91.55 -64.88
N GLY A 1098 77.07 -92.00 -64.19
CA GLY A 1098 76.90 -91.89 -62.75
C GLY A 1098 75.77 -90.93 -62.35
N GLY A 1099 75.18 -91.17 -61.16
CA GLY A 1099 73.98 -90.45 -60.73
C GLY A 1099 72.76 -90.89 -61.55
N ASP A 1100 71.96 -89.92 -61.98
CA ASP A 1100 70.81 -90.02 -62.88
C ASP A 1100 71.18 -90.02 -64.37
N ARG A 1101 72.44 -89.75 -64.73
CA ARG A 1101 72.90 -89.63 -66.13
C ARG A 1101 72.96 -90.98 -66.85
N SER A 1102 72.06 -91.18 -67.80
CA SER A 1102 71.90 -92.47 -68.49
C SER A 1102 71.88 -92.32 -70.01
N LEU A 1103 72.59 -93.21 -70.70
CA LEU A 1103 72.54 -93.38 -72.15
C LEU A 1103 71.88 -94.71 -72.47
N ILE A 1104 70.92 -94.70 -73.39
CA ILE A 1104 70.20 -95.89 -73.83
C ILE A 1104 70.52 -96.07 -75.30
N ILE A 1105 71.38 -97.04 -75.64
CA ILE A 1105 71.95 -97.16 -76.99
C ILE A 1105 71.47 -98.47 -77.62
N ASP A 1106 70.98 -98.40 -78.85
CA ASP A 1106 70.52 -99.55 -79.63
C ASP A 1106 71.55 -100.68 -79.62
N ASP A 1107 71.11 -101.93 -79.43
CA ASP A 1107 72.01 -103.08 -79.30
C ASP A 1107 72.69 -103.49 -80.61
N ASP A 1108 72.19 -102.99 -81.75
CA ASP A 1108 72.82 -103.14 -83.06
C ASP A 1108 74.04 -102.22 -83.26
N ILE A 1109 74.16 -101.11 -82.53
CA ILE A 1109 75.27 -100.14 -82.64
C ILE A 1109 76.57 -100.70 -82.05
N THR A 1110 77.70 -100.46 -82.73
CA THR A 1110 79.02 -100.77 -82.16
C THR A 1110 79.45 -99.72 -81.13
N VAL A 1111 79.36 -100.05 -79.84
CA VAL A 1111 79.79 -99.16 -78.75
C VAL A 1111 81.27 -99.34 -78.42
N VAL A 1112 82.02 -98.23 -78.36
CA VAL A 1112 83.45 -98.18 -77.99
C VAL A 1112 83.68 -97.26 -76.79
N GLY A 1113 84.85 -97.36 -76.15
CA GLY A 1113 85.25 -96.47 -75.03
C GLY A 1113 84.61 -96.77 -73.67
N SER A 1114 83.58 -97.63 -73.61
CA SER A 1114 82.92 -98.02 -72.35
C SER A 1114 83.83 -98.85 -71.44
N THR A 1115 83.63 -98.74 -70.12
CA THR A 1115 84.34 -99.56 -69.12
C THR A 1115 83.39 -100.51 -68.41
N GLY A 1116 83.60 -101.82 -68.60
CA GLY A 1116 82.67 -102.88 -68.16
C GLY A 1116 82.53 -103.92 -69.28
N VAL A 1117 82.15 -105.16 -68.97
CA VAL A 1117 81.89 -106.17 -70.02
C VAL A 1117 80.42 -106.08 -70.38
N ALA A 1118 80.12 -105.78 -71.65
CA ALA A 1118 78.79 -105.93 -72.24
C ALA A 1118 78.33 -107.40 -72.20
#